data_AF-A0A1E4LF27-F1
#
_entry.id   AF-A0A1E4LF27-F1
#
_cell.length_a   1.000
_cell.length_b   1.000
_cell.length_c   1.000
_cell.angle_alpha   90.00
_cell.angle_beta   90.00
_cell.angle_gamma   90.00
#
_symmetry.space_group_name_H-M   'P 1'
#
loop_
_entity.id
_entity.type
_entity.pdbx_description
1 polymer ?
#
loop_
_entity_poly.entity_id
_entity_poly.type
_entity_poly.pdbx_seq_one_letter_code
_entity_poly.pdbx_strand_id
1 'polypeptide(L)'
;MKNIVIVGAGYAGVLTAKKLGKKFRKDPDVTVTVIDKNPFHTMLTELHEVAACRVEEDSIRISYEKVFAGRDVRFVHDYVESVDFEGKSVRCKNGAYAYDYVVIAAGSKPTYFGVPGAEAYTYPLWSFEDAVRLKERTHQCFVKASAELDEAEKRKLLTFYVVGAGFTGVEMIGELAEYVPVLCDRYEIDPSYVSLCNVDALPRVVPNLPEKLSAKIQRRLEKMGVNVILGASVVEIGEDFIDIVSNGNRTRNTAGTVVWVAGIESSALTQKVGESIPNQRRGRLDADQYLRSVKDENVYVAGDNICFIPEGETMPVPQMVENCEQSADIVAHNIHCALTGKGEMEAYHPKFHGVMVCVGGTPKYMVNLPSFLAMFCKHFINIVYFVQVLGWNKVFSYMKHEFFTIRNRRSFVGGHFSNRTPSFLLVPLRIWLGAVWVFEGVMKIVEGWFKTPMLEGFFGGATTWFTNVLNGTTDAVSSATSAAGGEAVAAAGTVVFNWNILGLFKTIFVSGKPLAESTLADYAFKLDVPVLNWFLNTLVLRQRTAEARGFGDDVKLPVLAKLMLAERFLPRLFDQIAAAAAAAADGKCPDLSALEAAATAKEDTRPAAKPEKPSAKGDDAVKPAPKLEAVKATESALLSEWLSSPAIKAWAAVPTVIGGEDLRPYLFVAKDRKDYFGAASVLGHLAAVVEQLFGGKFAVQGLEADLKRLAPPETAQIFEAVRGRIVGGDSFDTEPPGAAGLAVLVKAHPTLQSSLVDFLEALPRDRLGPWVCGGWEGVLKDGDATQRFDRLLQTWGKEGGAMLKAAATGVLRTRQGAR
;
A
#
# COMPACT_ATOMS: atom_id res chain seq x y z
N MET A 1 -6.27 4.80 -36.62
CA MET A 1 -5.56 4.94 -35.33
C MET A 1 -4.34 5.83 -35.49
N LYS A 2 -4.25 6.88 -34.68
CA LYS A 2 -3.14 7.80 -34.53
C LYS A 2 -2.31 7.41 -33.31
N ASN A 3 -1.00 7.42 -33.44
CA ASN A 3 -0.08 6.92 -32.42
C ASN A 3 0.72 8.06 -31.79
N ILE A 4 0.61 8.21 -30.46
CA ILE A 4 1.46 9.12 -29.70
C ILE A 4 2.42 8.26 -28.87
N VAL A 5 3.73 8.41 -29.11
CA VAL A 5 4.77 7.64 -28.41
C VAL A 5 5.57 8.57 -27.50
N ILE A 6 5.69 8.21 -26.23
CA ILE A 6 6.44 8.98 -25.23
C ILE A 6 7.66 8.16 -24.82
N VAL A 7 8.83 8.73 -25.02
CA VAL A 7 10.13 8.13 -24.73
C VAL A 7 10.58 8.57 -23.35
N GLY A 8 10.57 7.63 -22.39
CA GLY A 8 10.87 7.86 -20.99
C GLY A 8 9.64 8.14 -20.15
N ALA A 9 9.55 7.49 -18.98
CA ALA A 9 8.47 7.64 -18.01
C ALA A 9 8.97 8.20 -16.67
N GLY A 10 9.88 9.19 -16.76
CA GLY A 10 10.23 10.08 -15.65
C GLY A 10 9.09 11.05 -15.31
N TYR A 11 9.41 12.15 -14.61
CA TYR A 11 8.43 13.17 -14.21
C TYR A 11 7.63 13.72 -15.41
N ALA A 12 8.33 14.16 -16.46
CA ALA A 12 7.68 14.74 -17.64
C ALA A 12 6.86 13.69 -18.41
N GLY A 13 7.45 12.52 -18.70
CA GLY A 13 6.79 11.48 -19.49
C GLY A 13 5.51 10.93 -18.86
N VAL A 14 5.53 10.65 -17.55
CA VAL A 14 4.34 10.19 -16.82
C VAL A 14 3.23 11.23 -16.86
N LEU A 15 3.55 12.51 -16.59
CA LEU A 15 2.55 13.57 -16.58
C LEU A 15 1.98 13.80 -17.98
N THR A 16 2.82 13.84 -19.01
CA THR A 16 2.38 13.97 -20.41
C THR A 16 1.44 12.82 -20.80
N ALA A 17 1.83 11.57 -20.49
CA ALA A 17 1.02 10.39 -20.79
C ALA A 17 -0.35 10.45 -20.09
N LYS A 18 -0.38 10.79 -18.79
CA LYS A 18 -1.63 10.91 -18.03
C LYS A 18 -2.54 12.02 -18.52
N LYS A 19 -1.98 13.14 -18.96
CA LYS A 19 -2.73 14.29 -19.50
C LYS A 19 -3.31 13.95 -20.87
N LEU A 20 -2.53 13.34 -21.75
CA LEU A 20 -2.99 12.85 -23.06
C LEU A 20 -4.07 11.77 -22.92
N GLY A 21 -3.84 10.75 -22.09
CA GLY A 21 -4.83 9.70 -21.84
C GLY A 21 -6.12 10.22 -21.18
N LYS A 22 -6.09 11.39 -20.50
CA LYS A 22 -7.29 12.08 -20.03
C LYS A 22 -8.00 12.81 -21.17
N LYS A 23 -7.25 13.54 -22.01
CA LYS A 23 -7.79 14.32 -23.13
C LYS A 23 -8.43 13.41 -24.20
N PHE A 24 -7.80 12.28 -24.52
CA PHE A 24 -8.24 11.33 -25.54
C PHE A 24 -9.08 10.15 -25.01
N ARG A 25 -9.52 10.19 -23.74
CA ARG A 25 -10.26 9.08 -23.09
C ARG A 25 -11.52 8.61 -23.85
N LYS A 26 -12.09 9.45 -24.70
CA LYS A 26 -13.31 9.16 -25.47
C LYS A 26 -13.03 8.90 -26.96
N ASP A 27 -11.77 8.94 -27.37
CA ASP A 27 -11.36 8.87 -28.76
C ASP A 27 -10.66 7.52 -29.02
N PRO A 28 -11.38 6.50 -29.53
CA PRO A 28 -10.82 5.17 -29.75
C PRO A 28 -9.79 5.14 -30.88
N ASP A 29 -9.69 6.20 -31.68
CA ASP A 29 -8.75 6.31 -32.78
C ASP A 29 -7.38 6.83 -32.34
N VAL A 30 -7.15 7.14 -31.06
CA VAL A 30 -5.86 7.63 -30.57
C VAL A 30 -5.26 6.66 -29.56
N THR A 31 -4.03 6.21 -29.80
CA THR A 31 -3.29 5.37 -28.87
C THR A 31 -2.12 6.14 -28.26
N VAL A 32 -2.08 6.23 -26.93
CA VAL A 32 -0.97 6.82 -26.18
C VAL A 32 -0.10 5.70 -25.64
N THR A 33 1.15 5.61 -26.11
CA THR A 33 2.14 4.63 -25.65
C THR A 33 3.27 5.35 -24.93
N VAL A 34 3.65 4.87 -23.75
CA VAL A 34 4.81 5.35 -23.01
C VAL A 34 5.80 4.21 -22.80
N ILE A 35 7.06 4.45 -23.13
CA ILE A 35 8.13 3.45 -23.13
C ILE A 35 9.18 3.83 -22.10
N ASP A 36 9.49 2.93 -21.17
CA ASP A 36 10.56 3.12 -20.19
C ASP A 36 11.35 1.84 -19.95
N LYS A 37 12.63 2.01 -19.61
CA LYS A 37 13.57 0.92 -19.32
C LYS A 37 13.31 0.23 -17.98
N ASN A 38 12.58 0.87 -17.07
CA ASN A 38 12.25 0.36 -15.75
C ASN A 38 10.75 0.06 -15.66
N PRO A 39 10.31 -0.90 -14.83
CA PRO A 39 8.89 -1.19 -14.62
C PRO A 39 8.22 -0.27 -13.58
N PHE A 40 8.94 0.74 -13.09
CA PHE A 40 8.47 1.68 -12.07
C PHE A 40 9.01 3.10 -12.30
N HIS A 41 8.19 4.08 -11.92
CA HIS A 41 8.58 5.48 -11.77
C HIS A 41 9.44 5.65 -10.51
N THR A 42 10.55 6.37 -10.65
CA THR A 42 11.49 6.66 -9.57
C THR A 42 11.35 8.09 -9.09
N MET A 43 11.20 8.27 -7.78
CA MET A 43 11.22 9.60 -7.13
C MET A 43 12.66 10.12 -7.02
N LEU A 44 13.13 10.79 -8.08
CA LEU A 44 14.50 11.30 -8.15
C LEU A 44 14.82 12.33 -7.04
N THR A 45 13.81 13.05 -6.56
CA THR A 45 13.97 14.05 -5.49
C THR A 45 14.27 13.44 -4.13
N GLU A 46 14.06 12.14 -3.94
CA GLU A 46 14.22 11.47 -2.64
C GLU A 46 15.37 10.44 -2.64
N LEU A 47 16.20 10.40 -3.69
CA LEU A 47 17.32 9.44 -3.80
C LEU A 47 18.30 9.56 -2.64
N HIS A 48 18.59 10.79 -2.20
CA HIS A 48 19.49 11.07 -1.08
C HIS A 48 19.00 10.47 0.24
N GLU A 49 17.68 10.38 0.42
CA GLU A 49 17.08 9.81 1.63
C GLU A 49 17.25 8.29 1.68
N VAL A 50 17.12 7.60 0.54
CA VAL A 50 17.37 6.15 0.43
C VAL A 50 18.86 5.85 0.53
N ALA A 51 19.71 6.62 -0.14
CA ALA A 51 21.16 6.47 -0.11
C ALA A 51 21.74 6.56 1.30
N ALA A 52 21.15 7.42 2.15
CA ALA A 52 21.51 7.57 3.56
C ALA A 52 20.61 6.79 4.53
N CYS A 53 19.86 5.79 4.03
CA CYS A 53 19.00 4.88 4.79
C CYS A 53 18.03 5.59 5.77
N ARG A 54 17.49 6.76 5.39
CA ARG A 54 16.42 7.43 6.14
C ARG A 54 15.06 6.81 5.84
N VAL A 55 14.80 6.49 4.58
CA VAL A 55 13.58 5.83 4.10
C VAL A 55 13.92 4.51 3.41
N GLU A 56 12.93 3.63 3.33
CA GLU A 56 13.08 2.33 2.66
C GLU A 56 13.09 2.50 1.13
N GLU A 57 13.74 1.58 0.42
CA GLU A 57 13.90 1.62 -1.05
C GLU A 57 12.57 1.66 -1.81
N ASP A 58 11.54 1.00 -1.28
CA ASP A 58 10.20 0.98 -1.88
C ASP A 58 9.47 2.34 -1.80
N SER A 59 9.94 3.27 -0.97
CA SER A 59 9.29 4.59 -0.82
C SER A 59 9.36 5.39 -2.13
N ILE A 60 10.50 5.27 -2.84
CA ILE A 60 10.82 6.00 -4.07
C ILE A 60 10.44 5.25 -5.35
N ARG A 61 9.91 4.03 -5.24
CA ARG A 61 9.44 3.23 -6.37
C ARG A 61 7.93 3.25 -6.50
N ILE A 62 7.46 3.52 -7.71
CA ILE A 62 6.04 3.60 -8.02
C ILE A 62 5.75 2.76 -9.27
N SER A 63 5.01 1.66 -9.12
CA SER A 63 4.62 0.81 -10.26
C SER A 63 3.83 1.60 -11.31
N TYR A 64 4.23 1.50 -12.59
CA TYR A 64 3.53 2.14 -13.70
C TYR A 64 2.11 1.61 -13.91
N GLU A 65 1.86 0.33 -13.60
CA GLU A 65 0.51 -0.24 -13.60
C GLU A 65 -0.43 0.54 -12.66
N LYS A 66 0.08 0.94 -11.48
CA LYS A 66 -0.70 1.77 -10.53
C LYS A 66 -0.85 3.21 -11.02
N VAL A 67 0.17 3.77 -11.67
CA VAL A 67 0.15 5.14 -12.21
C VAL A 67 -0.90 5.30 -13.31
N PHE A 68 -0.99 4.31 -14.19
CA PHE A 68 -1.89 4.31 -15.34
C PHE A 68 -3.18 3.52 -15.10
N ALA A 69 -3.42 3.00 -13.90
CA ALA A 69 -4.65 2.31 -13.55
C ALA A 69 -5.89 3.17 -13.86
N GLY A 70 -6.80 2.62 -14.68
CA GLY A 70 -8.01 3.31 -15.10
C GLY A 70 -7.78 4.46 -16.10
N ARG A 71 -6.61 4.52 -16.74
CA ARG A 71 -6.29 5.44 -17.84
C ARG A 71 -6.04 4.66 -19.12
N ASP A 72 -6.44 5.24 -20.25
CA ASP A 72 -6.17 4.68 -21.57
C ASP A 72 -4.75 5.07 -22.02
N VAL A 73 -3.76 4.42 -21.40
CA VAL A 73 -2.33 4.61 -21.67
C VAL A 73 -1.67 3.26 -21.71
N ARG A 74 -1.01 2.94 -22.83
CA ARG A 74 -0.23 1.71 -22.99
C ARG A 74 1.18 1.93 -22.43
N PHE A 75 1.49 1.26 -21.33
CA PHE A 75 2.87 1.20 -20.83
C PHE A 75 3.64 0.06 -21.53
N VAL A 76 4.86 0.36 -21.95
CA VAL A 76 5.80 -0.60 -22.55
C VAL A 76 7.09 -0.57 -21.74
N HIS A 77 7.44 -1.72 -21.17
CA HIS A 77 8.72 -1.92 -20.52
C HIS A 77 9.74 -2.39 -21.56
N ASP A 78 10.50 -1.45 -22.13
CA ASP A 78 11.52 -1.75 -23.13
C ASP A 78 12.63 -0.69 -23.11
N TYR A 79 13.80 -1.04 -23.65
CA TYR A 79 14.92 -0.13 -23.76
C TYR A 79 14.92 0.54 -25.13
N VAL A 80 14.73 1.85 -25.17
CA VAL A 80 14.75 2.64 -26.42
C VAL A 80 16.19 2.84 -26.88
N GLU A 81 16.50 2.44 -28.12
CA GLU A 81 17.84 2.50 -28.69
C GLU A 81 18.03 3.73 -29.59
N SER A 82 17.00 4.07 -30.37
CA SER A 82 17.03 5.19 -31.33
C SER A 82 15.61 5.63 -31.71
N VAL A 83 15.50 6.84 -32.24
CA VAL A 83 14.27 7.36 -32.86
C VAL A 83 14.54 7.58 -34.34
N ASP A 84 13.76 6.95 -35.20
CA ASP A 84 13.80 7.10 -36.64
C ASP A 84 12.76 8.14 -37.07
N PHE A 85 13.24 9.34 -37.41
CA PHE A 85 12.40 10.47 -37.80
C PHE A 85 11.84 10.33 -39.22
N GLU A 86 12.56 9.66 -40.12
CA GLU A 86 12.12 9.46 -41.52
C GLU A 86 11.06 8.36 -41.58
N GLY A 87 11.33 7.22 -40.95
CA GLY A 87 10.40 6.10 -40.84
C GLY A 87 9.30 6.29 -39.79
N LYS A 88 9.34 7.39 -39.04
CA LYS A 88 8.42 7.73 -37.93
C LYS A 88 8.21 6.57 -36.95
N SER A 89 9.31 6.03 -36.43
CA SER A 89 9.27 4.93 -35.47
C SER A 89 10.28 5.09 -34.33
N VAL A 90 9.90 4.64 -33.14
CA VAL A 90 10.81 4.50 -32.00
C VAL A 90 11.32 3.06 -31.97
N ARG A 91 12.63 2.87 -32.17
CA ARG A 91 13.27 1.55 -32.12
C ARG A 91 13.72 1.24 -30.72
N CYS A 92 13.24 0.12 -30.22
CA CYS A 92 13.56 -0.42 -28.92
C CYS A 92 14.23 -1.79 -29.08
N LYS A 93 14.83 -2.29 -28.00
CA LYS A 93 15.53 -3.58 -28.00
C LYS A 93 14.64 -4.75 -28.41
N ASN A 94 13.37 -4.76 -27.99
CA ASN A 94 12.45 -5.88 -28.23
C ASN A 94 11.36 -5.57 -29.27
N GLY A 95 11.36 -4.38 -29.87
CA GLY A 95 10.34 -4.00 -30.84
C GLY A 95 10.50 -2.59 -31.40
N ALA A 96 9.65 -2.25 -32.37
CA ALA A 96 9.56 -0.91 -32.94
C ALA A 96 8.14 -0.38 -32.83
N TYR A 97 8.01 0.91 -32.52
CA TYR A 97 6.71 1.56 -32.28
C TYR A 97 6.55 2.74 -33.22
N ALA A 98 5.66 2.61 -34.21
CA ALA A 98 5.33 3.70 -35.11
C ALA A 98 4.64 4.86 -34.36
N TYR A 99 4.89 6.09 -34.78
CA TYR A 99 4.30 7.27 -34.18
C TYR A 99 3.80 8.26 -35.24
N ASP A 100 2.72 8.96 -34.93
CA ASP A 100 2.35 10.23 -35.56
C ASP A 100 2.99 11.40 -34.81
N TYR A 101 3.04 11.31 -33.48
CA TYR A 101 3.73 12.26 -32.60
C TYR A 101 4.64 11.52 -31.61
N VAL A 102 5.86 12.05 -31.40
CA VAL A 102 6.79 11.51 -30.41
C VAL A 102 7.17 12.56 -29.38
N VAL A 103 7.22 12.19 -28.10
CA VAL A 103 7.68 13.05 -27.01
C VAL A 103 9.00 12.51 -26.46
N ILE A 104 10.05 13.31 -26.53
CA ILE A 104 11.38 12.99 -25.97
C ILE A 104 11.43 13.48 -24.51
N ALA A 105 11.32 12.54 -23.58
CA ALA A 105 11.32 12.77 -22.13
C ALA A 105 12.26 11.78 -21.41
N ALA A 106 13.39 11.45 -22.05
CA ALA A 106 14.35 10.44 -21.61
C ALA A 106 15.21 10.87 -20.41
N GLY A 107 15.09 12.13 -19.98
CA GLY A 107 15.77 12.65 -18.80
C GLY A 107 17.28 12.87 -19.02
N SER A 108 18.02 12.82 -17.93
CA SER A 108 19.44 13.19 -17.85
C SER A 108 20.27 12.08 -17.20
N LYS A 109 21.60 12.21 -17.27
CA LYS A 109 22.59 11.35 -16.63
C LYS A 109 23.69 12.21 -15.99
N PRO A 110 24.50 11.69 -15.06
CA PRO A 110 25.67 12.38 -14.54
C PRO A 110 26.65 12.78 -15.65
N THR A 111 27.35 13.90 -15.45
CA THR A 111 28.51 14.30 -16.27
C THR A 111 29.73 14.46 -15.38
N TYR A 112 30.87 13.94 -15.84
CA TYR A 112 32.12 13.90 -15.08
C TYR A 112 33.12 14.99 -15.48
N PHE A 113 32.73 15.87 -16.41
CA PHE A 113 33.55 16.98 -16.93
C PHE A 113 34.95 16.58 -17.44
N GLY A 114 35.13 15.31 -17.83
CA GLY A 114 36.42 14.78 -18.26
C GLY A 114 37.45 14.58 -17.15
N VAL A 115 37.04 14.60 -15.87
CA VAL A 115 37.93 14.32 -14.73
C VAL A 115 38.37 12.85 -14.79
N PRO A 116 39.68 12.56 -14.94
CA PRO A 116 40.19 11.20 -15.01
C PRO A 116 39.79 10.37 -13.78
N GLY A 117 39.32 9.15 -14.05
CA GLY A 117 38.91 8.18 -13.03
C GLY A 117 37.57 8.48 -12.33
N ALA A 118 36.96 9.65 -12.54
CA ALA A 118 35.70 9.98 -11.88
C ALA A 118 34.56 9.02 -12.25
N GLU A 119 34.40 8.65 -13.52
CA GLU A 119 33.37 7.69 -13.94
C GLU A 119 33.60 6.27 -13.37
N ALA A 120 34.86 5.87 -13.19
CA ALA A 120 35.23 4.53 -12.75
C ALA A 120 35.17 4.35 -11.23
N TYR A 121 35.58 5.37 -10.47
CA TYR A 121 35.84 5.26 -9.03
C TYR A 121 34.87 6.06 -8.15
N THR A 122 33.86 6.70 -8.72
CA THR A 122 32.82 7.42 -7.94
C THR A 122 31.46 6.74 -7.98
N TYR A 123 30.63 7.10 -7.01
CA TYR A 123 29.24 6.72 -6.93
C TYR A 123 28.38 7.92 -7.36
N PRO A 124 27.67 7.84 -8.51
CA PRO A 124 26.68 8.86 -8.83
C PRO A 124 25.45 8.73 -7.91
N LEU A 125 24.53 9.68 -8.00
CA LEU A 125 23.22 9.62 -7.34
C LEU A 125 22.15 10.17 -8.29
N TRP A 126 21.82 9.40 -9.33
CA TRP A 126 20.86 9.83 -10.36
C TRP A 126 19.82 8.76 -10.74
N SER A 127 19.91 7.57 -10.16
CA SER A 127 18.97 6.47 -10.36
C SER A 127 18.62 5.78 -9.05
N PHE A 128 17.57 4.95 -9.09
CA PHE A 128 17.22 4.08 -7.97
C PHE A 128 18.40 3.16 -7.61
N GLU A 129 19.01 2.56 -8.62
CA GLU A 129 20.15 1.64 -8.49
C GLU A 129 21.35 2.34 -7.85
N ASP A 130 21.61 3.60 -8.21
CA ASP A 130 22.67 4.40 -7.60
C ASP A 130 22.44 4.62 -6.09
N ALA A 131 21.21 4.94 -5.69
CA ALA A 131 20.87 5.15 -4.28
C ALA A 131 21.05 3.87 -3.46
N VAL A 132 20.61 2.72 -3.98
CA VAL A 132 20.80 1.41 -3.34
C VAL A 132 22.30 1.07 -3.25
N ARG A 133 23.04 1.23 -4.34
CA ARG A 133 24.48 0.94 -4.39
C ARG A 133 25.27 1.82 -3.41
N LEU A 134 24.92 3.10 -3.28
CA LEU A 134 25.58 4.02 -2.35
C LEU A 134 25.25 3.68 -0.88
N LYS A 135 23.99 3.32 -0.59
CA LYS A 135 23.58 2.80 0.72
C LYS A 135 24.40 1.55 1.08
N GLU A 136 24.44 0.56 0.20
CA GLU A 136 25.20 -0.67 0.40
C GLU A 136 26.69 -0.40 0.59
N ARG A 137 27.30 0.45 -0.24
CA ARG A 137 28.71 0.85 -0.10
C ARG A 137 28.98 1.45 1.27
N THR A 138 28.12 2.37 1.72
CA THR A 138 28.25 3.01 3.03
C THR A 138 28.24 1.95 4.14
N HIS A 139 27.30 1.02 4.13
CA HIS A 139 27.27 -0.08 5.09
C HIS A 139 28.51 -0.97 5.02
N GLN A 140 28.97 -1.33 3.82
CA GLN A 140 30.16 -2.14 3.62
C GLN A 140 31.41 -1.46 4.19
N CYS A 141 31.57 -0.15 4.01
CA CYS A 141 32.66 0.62 4.61
C CYS A 141 32.67 0.49 6.14
N PHE A 142 31.51 0.67 6.79
CA PHE A 142 31.42 0.56 8.25
C PHE A 142 31.63 -0.89 8.75
N VAL A 143 31.13 -1.90 8.04
CA VAL A 143 31.39 -3.32 8.36
C VAL A 143 32.87 -3.67 8.25
N LYS A 144 33.54 -3.19 7.19
CA LYS A 144 34.99 -3.42 7.03
C LYS A 144 35.78 -2.68 8.10
N ALA A 145 35.41 -1.43 8.36
CA ALA A 145 36.07 -0.60 9.36
C ALA A 145 35.93 -1.17 10.78
N SER A 146 34.80 -1.81 11.13
CA SER A 146 34.64 -2.42 12.46
C SER A 146 35.55 -3.63 12.69
N ALA A 147 35.96 -4.31 11.63
CA ALA A 147 36.89 -5.44 11.67
C ALA A 147 38.36 -5.03 11.48
N GLU A 148 38.63 -3.76 11.11
CA GLU A 148 39.96 -3.28 10.81
C GLU A 148 40.73 -2.88 12.08
N LEU A 149 41.99 -3.32 12.18
CA LEU A 149 42.87 -3.02 13.31
C LEU A 149 43.81 -1.85 13.00
N ASP A 150 44.19 -1.66 11.73
CA ASP A 150 44.98 -0.50 11.32
C ASP A 150 44.12 0.77 11.33
N GLU A 151 44.51 1.73 12.17
CA GLU A 151 43.80 3.01 12.27
C GLU A 151 43.84 3.82 10.97
N ALA A 152 44.93 3.75 10.19
CA ALA A 152 45.05 4.50 8.94
C ALA A 152 44.06 3.97 7.90
N GLU A 153 43.98 2.64 7.74
CA GLU A 153 43.03 1.99 6.85
C GLU A 153 41.59 2.18 7.31
N LYS A 154 41.34 2.14 8.63
CA LYS A 154 40.03 2.45 9.21
C LYS A 154 39.58 3.88 8.87
N ARG A 155 40.45 4.88 9.03
CA ARG A 155 40.17 6.28 8.64
C ARG A 155 39.91 6.40 7.15
N LYS A 156 40.70 5.71 6.32
CA LYS A 156 40.51 5.69 4.87
C LYS A 156 39.11 5.18 4.50
N LEU A 157 38.72 4.01 5.02
CA LEU A 157 37.40 3.40 4.76
C LEU A 157 36.24 4.31 5.17
N LEU A 158 36.42 5.09 6.24
CA LEU A 158 35.42 5.98 6.84
C LEU A 158 35.53 7.45 6.38
N THR A 159 36.29 7.71 5.31
CA THR A 159 36.36 9.05 4.70
C THR A 159 35.46 9.12 3.46
N PHE A 160 34.48 10.02 3.52
CA PHE A 160 33.48 10.22 2.48
C PHE A 160 33.60 11.62 1.86
N TYR A 161 33.73 11.66 0.53
CA TYR A 161 33.68 12.88 -0.25
C TYR A 161 32.38 12.95 -1.03
N VAL A 162 31.70 14.09 -1.00
CA VAL A 162 30.62 14.45 -1.92
C VAL A 162 31.13 15.58 -2.81
N VAL A 163 31.23 15.32 -4.11
CA VAL A 163 31.72 16.28 -5.10
C VAL A 163 30.54 16.98 -5.76
N GLY A 164 30.46 18.29 -5.56
CA GLY A 164 29.36 19.17 -5.94
C GLY A 164 28.55 19.61 -4.73
N ALA A 165 28.63 20.88 -4.36
CA ALA A 165 27.85 21.54 -3.32
C ALA A 165 26.59 22.25 -3.88
N GLY A 166 26.02 21.72 -4.95
CA GLY A 166 24.69 22.09 -5.46
C GLY A 166 23.55 21.51 -4.60
N PHE A 167 22.33 21.51 -5.12
CA PHE A 167 21.15 20.98 -4.43
C PHE A 167 21.36 19.54 -3.95
N THR A 168 21.61 18.61 -4.88
CA THR A 168 21.74 17.18 -4.58
C THR A 168 22.88 16.86 -3.63
N GLY A 169 24.03 17.53 -3.75
CA GLY A 169 25.18 17.23 -2.89
C GLY A 169 25.03 17.74 -1.46
N VAL A 170 24.41 18.92 -1.28
CA VAL A 170 24.06 19.42 0.05
C VAL A 170 23.03 18.51 0.73
N GLU A 171 22.02 18.04 -0.02
CA GLU A 171 21.03 17.08 0.50
C GLU A 171 21.70 15.75 0.89
N MET A 172 22.53 15.19 0.01
CA MET A 172 23.21 13.92 0.24
C MET A 172 24.17 13.99 1.44
N ILE A 173 25.05 14.98 1.51
CA ILE A 173 26.00 15.09 2.62
C ILE A 173 25.29 15.40 3.94
N GLY A 174 24.20 16.18 3.89
CA GLY A 174 23.37 16.47 5.06
C GLY A 174 22.71 15.21 5.62
N GLU A 175 22.11 14.37 4.76
CA GLU A 175 21.53 13.10 5.17
C GLU A 175 22.59 12.10 5.67
N LEU A 176 23.76 12.06 5.04
CA LEU A 176 24.86 11.20 5.48
C LEU A 176 25.37 11.62 6.85
N ALA A 177 25.54 12.93 7.09
CA ALA A 177 25.98 13.46 8.38
C ALA A 177 25.00 13.16 9.53
N GLU A 178 23.69 13.13 9.26
CA GLU A 178 22.72 12.63 10.25
C GLU A 178 22.76 11.12 10.44
N TYR A 179 23.19 10.38 9.43
CA TYR A 179 23.23 8.92 9.49
C TYR A 179 24.48 8.38 10.19
N VAL A 180 25.62 9.05 10.05
CA VAL A 180 26.91 8.65 10.63
C VAL A 180 26.81 8.28 12.12
N PRO A 181 26.18 9.08 13.01
CA PRO A 181 26.05 8.70 14.43
C PRO A 181 25.34 7.35 14.65
N VAL A 182 24.34 7.04 13.82
CA VAL A 182 23.61 5.75 13.88
C VAL A 182 24.50 4.60 13.40
N LEU A 183 25.32 4.84 12.38
CA LEU A 183 26.26 3.85 11.88
C LEU A 183 27.38 3.60 12.89
N CYS A 184 27.97 4.66 13.46
CA CYS A 184 28.97 4.57 14.52
C CYS A 184 28.47 3.75 15.71
N ASP A 185 27.27 4.03 16.20
CA ASP A 185 26.64 3.28 17.30
C ASP A 185 26.42 1.81 16.94
N ARG A 186 25.85 1.54 15.75
CA ARG A 186 25.56 0.18 15.29
C ARG A 186 26.81 -0.70 15.12
N TYR A 187 27.89 -0.11 14.63
CA TYR A 187 29.12 -0.83 14.28
C TYR A 187 30.24 -0.63 15.32
N GLU A 188 29.91 -0.03 16.48
CA GLU A 188 30.85 0.23 17.59
C GLU A 188 32.12 0.99 17.16
N ILE A 189 31.96 1.96 16.25
CA ILE A 189 33.04 2.78 15.72
C ILE A 189 33.04 4.14 16.41
N ASP A 190 34.19 4.58 16.92
CA ASP A 190 34.36 5.95 17.41
C ASP A 190 34.13 6.96 16.25
N PRO A 191 33.18 7.91 16.40
CA PRO A 191 32.93 8.96 15.42
C PRO A 191 34.18 9.76 15.00
N SER A 192 35.24 9.80 15.82
CA SER A 192 36.50 10.48 15.50
C SER A 192 37.25 9.89 14.30
N TYR A 193 36.92 8.66 13.87
CA TYR A 193 37.49 8.04 12.67
C TYR A 193 36.76 8.44 11.38
N VAL A 194 35.54 9.00 11.47
CA VAL A 194 34.72 9.32 10.30
C VAL A 194 35.00 10.75 9.81
N SER A 195 35.26 10.89 8.51
CA SER A 195 35.48 12.19 7.87
C SER A 195 34.45 12.42 6.76
N LEU A 196 33.74 13.55 6.83
CA LEU A 196 32.74 13.96 5.83
C LEU A 196 33.21 15.23 5.13
N CYS A 197 33.37 15.17 3.82
CA CYS A 197 33.87 16.29 3.01
C CYS A 197 32.89 16.62 1.87
N ASN A 198 32.54 17.89 1.70
CA ASN A 198 31.75 18.37 0.57
C ASN A 198 32.59 19.35 -0.25
N VAL A 199 32.92 18.99 -1.49
CA VAL A 199 33.90 19.72 -2.33
C VAL A 199 33.21 20.34 -3.53
N ASP A 200 33.45 21.62 -3.80
CA ASP A 200 32.95 22.30 -4.99
C ASP A 200 33.97 23.32 -5.52
N ALA A 201 34.02 23.44 -6.85
CA ALA A 201 34.85 24.44 -7.55
C ALA A 201 34.29 25.86 -7.38
N LEU A 202 32.99 26.00 -7.12
CA LEU A 202 32.32 27.28 -6.93
C LEU A 202 32.58 27.83 -5.52
N PRO A 203 32.53 29.17 -5.34
CA PRO A 203 32.87 29.80 -4.07
C PRO A 203 31.76 29.69 -3.01
N ARG A 204 30.57 29.15 -3.35
CA ARG A 204 29.41 29.08 -2.45
C ARG A 204 28.62 27.80 -2.65
N VAL A 205 28.11 27.26 -1.55
CA VAL A 205 27.10 26.19 -1.57
C VAL A 205 25.79 26.70 -2.16
N VAL A 206 25.14 25.89 -3.00
CA VAL A 206 23.86 26.17 -3.67
C VAL A 206 23.80 27.62 -4.20
N PRO A 207 24.64 27.98 -5.19
CA PRO A 207 24.83 29.37 -5.61
C PRO A 207 23.58 30.00 -6.25
N ASN A 208 22.62 29.17 -6.66
CA ASN A 208 21.30 29.58 -7.16
C ASN A 208 20.41 30.22 -6.07
N LEU A 209 20.74 30.02 -4.79
CA LEU A 209 20.05 30.67 -3.69
C LEU A 209 20.67 32.02 -3.35
N PRO A 210 19.89 32.94 -2.74
CA PRO A 210 20.44 34.16 -2.14
C PRO A 210 21.59 33.84 -1.18
N GLU A 211 22.62 34.68 -1.19
CA GLU A 211 23.87 34.50 -0.43
C GLU A 211 23.65 34.20 1.06
N LYS A 212 22.69 34.88 1.67
CA LYS A 212 22.32 34.69 3.07
C LYS A 212 21.83 33.27 3.36
N LEU A 213 21.12 32.65 2.41
CA LEU A 213 20.66 31.26 2.53
C LEU A 213 21.81 30.27 2.28
N SER A 214 22.66 30.50 1.28
CA SER A 214 23.88 29.71 1.07
C SER A 214 24.77 29.69 2.32
N ALA A 215 25.04 30.85 2.92
CA ALA A 215 25.81 30.96 4.17
C ALA A 215 25.12 30.29 5.37
N LYS A 216 23.78 30.19 5.37
CA LYS A 216 23.04 29.46 6.41
C LYS A 216 23.18 27.95 6.22
N ILE A 217 23.15 27.46 4.98
CA ILE A 217 23.35 26.05 4.63
C ILE A 217 24.77 25.62 5.02
N GLN A 218 25.80 26.37 4.60
CA GLN A 218 27.20 26.07 4.93
C GLN A 218 27.42 25.96 6.44
N ARG A 219 26.99 26.97 7.21
CA ARG A 219 27.09 26.94 8.69
C ARG A 219 26.35 25.76 9.32
N ARG A 220 25.28 25.26 8.70
CA ARG A 220 24.57 24.08 9.20
C ARG A 220 25.37 22.80 8.93
N LEU A 221 25.92 22.64 7.72
CA LEU A 221 26.79 21.51 7.37
C LEU A 221 28.03 21.45 8.28
N GLU A 222 28.70 22.57 8.48
CA GLU A 222 29.87 22.66 9.38
C GLU A 222 29.51 22.27 10.82
N LYS A 223 28.35 22.72 11.32
CA LYS A 223 27.84 22.31 12.65
C LYS A 223 27.51 20.83 12.75
N MET A 224 27.26 20.17 11.63
CA MET A 224 27.02 18.72 11.55
C MET A 224 28.34 17.93 11.39
N GLY A 225 29.50 18.59 11.41
CA GLY A 225 30.81 17.95 11.27
C GLY A 225 31.27 17.74 9.82
N VAL A 226 30.60 18.38 8.85
CA VAL A 226 31.01 18.33 7.44
C VAL A 226 32.08 19.36 7.16
N ASN A 227 33.20 18.93 6.59
CA ASN A 227 34.23 19.82 6.04
C ASN A 227 33.82 20.32 4.66
N VAL A 228 33.48 21.60 4.54
CA VAL A 228 33.02 22.21 3.28
C VAL A 228 34.21 22.88 2.59
N ILE A 229 34.63 22.33 1.44
CA ILE A 229 35.81 22.77 0.69
C ILE A 229 35.34 23.43 -0.62
N LEU A 230 35.31 24.76 -0.62
CA LEU A 230 34.84 25.58 -1.75
C LEU A 230 36.01 26.18 -2.53
N GLY A 231 35.75 26.62 -3.77
CA GLY A 231 36.80 27.16 -4.64
C GLY A 231 37.86 26.12 -5.00
N ALA A 232 37.50 24.84 -4.95
CA ALA A 232 38.43 23.72 -5.06
C ALA A 232 37.96 22.72 -6.14
N SER A 233 38.77 22.52 -7.16
CA SER A 233 38.43 21.66 -8.29
C SER A 233 38.98 20.26 -8.08
N VAL A 234 38.16 19.24 -8.28
CA VAL A 234 38.61 17.84 -8.34
C VAL A 234 39.20 17.59 -9.71
N VAL A 235 40.44 17.10 -9.74
CA VAL A 235 41.22 16.94 -11.00
C VAL A 235 41.56 15.50 -11.33
N GLU A 236 41.53 14.59 -10.36
CA GLU A 236 41.76 13.16 -10.57
C GLU A 236 41.15 12.36 -9.41
N ILE A 237 40.60 11.19 -9.70
CA ILE A 237 40.04 10.27 -8.70
C ILE A 237 40.60 8.87 -8.98
N GLY A 238 41.09 8.19 -7.95
CA GLY A 238 41.50 6.79 -8.01
C GLY A 238 40.65 5.91 -7.11
N GLU A 239 41.07 4.65 -6.93
CA GLU A 239 40.34 3.67 -6.11
C GLU A 239 40.21 4.10 -4.64
N ASP A 240 41.24 4.72 -4.09
CA ASP A 240 41.33 5.10 -2.67
C ASP A 240 41.80 6.54 -2.43
N PHE A 241 41.82 7.37 -3.47
CA PHE A 241 42.24 8.77 -3.38
C PHE A 241 41.40 9.73 -4.23
N ILE A 242 41.44 11.01 -3.83
CA ILE A 242 40.89 12.15 -4.55
C ILE A 242 41.92 13.28 -4.58
N ASP A 243 42.23 13.78 -5.78
CA ASP A 243 43.13 14.90 -5.98
C ASP A 243 42.34 16.20 -6.18
N ILE A 244 42.61 17.17 -5.32
CA ILE A 244 41.92 18.45 -5.27
C ILE A 244 42.93 19.57 -5.51
N VAL A 245 42.60 20.49 -6.41
CA VAL A 245 43.35 21.74 -6.63
C VAL A 245 42.60 22.89 -5.98
N SER A 246 43.26 23.55 -5.03
CA SER A 246 42.75 24.77 -4.39
C SER A 246 43.87 25.81 -4.33
N ASN A 247 43.57 27.06 -4.71
CA ASN A 247 44.54 28.15 -4.79
C ASN A 247 45.82 27.79 -5.60
N GLY A 248 45.68 26.98 -6.65
CA GLY A 248 46.80 26.54 -7.49
C GLY A 248 47.62 25.36 -6.93
N ASN A 249 47.36 24.93 -5.69
CA ASN A 249 48.06 23.80 -5.08
C ASN A 249 47.24 22.51 -5.24
N ARG A 250 47.87 21.48 -5.81
CA ARG A 250 47.30 20.13 -5.91
C ARG A 250 47.59 19.34 -4.63
N THR A 251 46.55 18.76 -4.04
CA THR A 251 46.63 17.93 -2.84
C THR A 251 45.97 16.58 -3.09
N ARG A 252 46.62 15.50 -2.65
CA ARG A 252 46.07 14.14 -2.69
C ARG A 252 45.50 13.81 -1.31
N ASN A 253 44.23 13.41 -1.27
CA ASN A 253 43.56 12.99 -0.04
C ASN A 253 43.08 11.55 -0.18
N THR A 254 43.14 10.79 0.91
CA THR A 254 42.59 9.44 0.98
C THR A 254 41.06 9.49 1.03
N ALA A 255 40.39 8.64 0.28
CA ALA A 255 38.93 8.57 0.25
C ALA A 255 38.46 7.11 0.19
N GLY A 256 37.59 6.72 1.13
CA GLY A 256 36.96 5.40 1.10
C GLY A 256 35.76 5.38 0.16
N THR A 257 35.02 6.49 0.07
CA THR A 257 33.88 6.63 -0.86
C THR A 257 33.83 8.05 -1.41
N VAL A 258 33.75 8.17 -2.74
CA VAL A 258 33.53 9.44 -3.42
C VAL A 258 32.19 9.42 -4.13
N VAL A 259 31.30 10.34 -3.77
CA VAL A 259 29.98 10.52 -4.38
C VAL A 259 30.06 11.69 -5.36
N TRP A 260 29.62 11.48 -6.60
CA TRP A 260 29.70 12.49 -7.65
C TRP A 260 28.32 13.04 -8.03
N VAL A 261 28.10 14.32 -7.75
CA VAL A 261 26.83 15.04 -7.99
C VAL A 261 27.06 16.47 -8.50
N ALA A 262 28.24 16.73 -9.08
CA ALA A 262 28.64 18.06 -9.54
C ALA A 262 27.95 18.53 -10.83
N GLY A 263 27.29 17.62 -11.56
CA GLY A 263 26.50 18.02 -12.72
C GLY A 263 25.85 16.87 -13.47
N ILE A 264 24.95 17.26 -14.37
CA ILE A 264 24.23 16.38 -15.27
C ILE A 264 24.32 16.86 -16.72
N GLU A 265 24.05 15.94 -17.63
CA GLU A 265 23.85 16.15 -19.05
C GLU A 265 22.67 15.31 -19.55
N SER A 266 22.19 15.56 -20.76
CA SER A 266 21.10 14.77 -21.34
C SER A 266 21.46 13.29 -21.43
N SER A 267 20.44 12.42 -21.33
CA SER A 267 20.61 10.96 -21.44
C SER A 267 21.36 10.55 -22.71
N ALA A 268 22.00 9.37 -22.71
CA ALA A 268 22.67 8.85 -23.90
C ALA A 268 21.72 8.72 -25.10
N LEU A 269 20.45 8.40 -24.87
CA LEU A 269 19.43 8.35 -25.91
C LEU A 269 19.14 9.74 -26.49
N THR A 270 18.98 10.75 -25.64
CA THR A 270 18.77 12.14 -26.07
C THR A 270 19.97 12.66 -26.86
N GLN A 271 21.20 12.32 -26.44
CA GLN A 271 22.41 12.69 -27.18
C GLN A 271 22.41 12.10 -28.59
N LYS A 272 22.08 10.80 -28.74
CA LYS A 272 21.90 10.15 -30.05
C LYS A 272 20.80 10.81 -30.88
N VAL A 273 19.66 11.14 -30.27
CA VAL A 273 18.59 11.89 -30.93
C VAL A 273 19.10 13.25 -31.44
N GLY A 274 19.92 13.93 -30.65
CA GLY A 274 20.57 15.19 -30.99
C GLY A 274 21.62 15.12 -32.11
N GLU A 275 21.97 13.93 -32.61
CA GLU A 275 22.74 13.79 -33.86
C GLU A 275 21.86 14.08 -35.08
N SER A 276 20.55 13.90 -34.96
CA SER A 276 19.57 14.06 -36.05
C SER A 276 18.76 15.36 -35.97
N ILE A 277 18.65 15.97 -34.78
CA ILE A 277 17.94 17.23 -34.56
C ILE A 277 18.82 18.24 -33.81
N PRO A 278 18.64 19.56 -34.01
CA PRO A 278 19.48 20.57 -33.36
C PRO A 278 19.48 20.44 -31.84
N ASN A 279 20.67 20.55 -31.27
CA ASN A 279 20.90 20.48 -29.84
C ASN A 279 21.98 21.48 -29.41
N GLN A 280 22.06 21.72 -28.12
CA GLN A 280 23.05 22.59 -27.50
C GLN A 280 23.92 21.82 -26.51
N ARG A 281 24.81 22.57 -25.85
CA ARG A 281 25.79 22.05 -24.87
C ARG A 281 25.11 21.08 -23.89
N ARG A 282 25.78 19.97 -23.62
CA ARG A 282 25.29 18.86 -22.77
C ARG A 282 24.10 18.09 -23.37
N GLY A 283 23.85 18.20 -24.68
CA GLY A 283 22.90 17.38 -25.43
C GLY A 283 21.43 17.72 -25.21
N ARG A 284 21.11 18.95 -24.79
CA ARG A 284 19.72 19.43 -24.67
C ARG A 284 19.19 19.81 -26.05
N LEU A 285 17.97 19.39 -26.38
CA LEU A 285 17.40 19.51 -27.73
C LEU A 285 16.72 20.87 -27.88
N ASP A 286 16.99 21.58 -28.99
CA ASP A 286 16.39 22.88 -29.24
C ASP A 286 14.89 22.74 -29.50
N ALA A 287 14.11 23.45 -28.69
CA ALA A 287 12.67 23.46 -28.76
C ALA A 287 12.14 24.86 -29.11
N ASP A 288 11.06 24.91 -29.89
CA ASP A 288 10.32 26.14 -30.16
C ASP A 288 9.43 26.55 -28.96
N GLN A 289 8.72 27.66 -29.09
CA GLN A 289 7.79 28.15 -28.07
C GLN A 289 6.64 27.18 -27.74
N TYR A 290 6.35 26.20 -28.60
CA TYR A 290 5.32 25.19 -28.38
C TYR A 290 5.88 23.86 -27.84
N LEU A 291 7.17 23.85 -27.50
CA LEU A 291 7.96 22.69 -27.08
C LEU A 291 8.11 21.60 -28.15
N ARG A 292 8.05 21.98 -29.43
CA ARG A 292 8.36 21.11 -30.57
C ARG A 292 9.84 21.23 -30.91
N SER A 293 10.42 20.19 -31.50
CA SER A 293 11.73 20.30 -32.13
C SER A 293 11.70 21.37 -33.21
N VAL A 294 12.75 22.17 -33.29
CA VAL A 294 12.90 23.18 -34.35
C VAL A 294 12.98 22.59 -35.77
N LYS A 295 13.20 21.27 -35.90
CA LYS A 295 13.33 20.56 -37.19
C LYS A 295 12.09 19.78 -37.60
N ASP A 296 11.32 19.25 -36.65
CA ASP A 296 10.14 18.42 -36.92
C ASP A 296 9.00 18.76 -35.94
N GLU A 297 7.88 19.22 -36.48
CA GLU A 297 6.70 19.63 -35.72
C GLU A 297 5.99 18.45 -35.03
N ASN A 298 6.29 17.22 -35.43
CA ASN A 298 5.74 16.00 -34.83
C ASN A 298 6.55 15.51 -33.62
N VAL A 299 7.70 16.14 -33.35
CA VAL A 299 8.61 15.78 -32.26
C VAL A 299 8.48 16.83 -31.17
N TYR A 300 8.07 16.43 -29.98
CA TYR A 300 8.01 17.29 -28.80
C TYR A 300 9.13 16.95 -27.82
N VAL A 301 9.61 17.94 -27.09
CA VAL A 301 10.68 17.78 -26.09
C VAL A 301 10.15 18.17 -24.72
N ALA A 302 10.36 17.34 -23.71
CA ALA A 302 9.83 17.58 -22.36
C ALA A 302 10.89 17.39 -21.26
N GLY A 303 10.68 18.05 -20.13
CA GLY A 303 11.53 17.93 -18.93
C GLY A 303 12.99 18.36 -19.17
N ASP A 304 13.92 17.57 -18.63
CA ASP A 304 15.37 17.87 -18.65
C ASP A 304 16.00 17.92 -20.05
N ASN A 305 15.29 17.44 -21.08
CA ASN A 305 15.78 17.41 -22.45
C ASN A 305 15.57 18.73 -23.19
N ILE A 306 14.72 19.63 -22.69
CA ILE A 306 14.39 20.89 -23.35
C ILE A 306 15.60 21.81 -23.36
N CYS A 307 15.93 22.40 -24.51
CA CYS A 307 16.70 23.63 -24.63
C CYS A 307 15.77 24.71 -25.20
N PHE A 308 15.25 25.56 -24.31
CA PHE A 308 14.37 26.68 -24.66
C PHE A 308 14.73 27.85 -23.75
N ILE A 309 14.92 29.04 -24.33
CA ILE A 309 15.22 30.28 -23.63
C ILE A 309 13.94 31.12 -23.67
N PRO A 310 13.24 31.31 -22.53
CA PRO A 310 12.07 32.18 -22.47
C PRO A 310 12.40 33.62 -22.85
N GLU A 311 11.41 34.35 -23.36
CA GLU A 311 11.58 35.75 -23.73
C GLU A 311 12.03 36.60 -22.52
N GLY A 312 13.07 37.40 -22.72
CA GLY A 312 13.67 38.22 -21.66
C GLY A 312 14.73 37.52 -20.81
N GLU A 313 14.92 36.20 -20.97
CA GLU A 313 15.95 35.44 -20.26
C GLU A 313 17.21 35.23 -21.12
N THR A 314 18.33 34.96 -20.46
CA THR A 314 19.63 34.69 -21.13
C THR A 314 20.02 33.22 -21.11
N MET A 315 19.36 32.44 -20.25
CA MET A 315 19.70 31.05 -19.99
C MET A 315 18.48 30.17 -20.29
N PRO A 316 18.70 28.94 -20.77
CA PRO A 316 17.61 28.02 -21.02
C PRO A 316 16.98 27.56 -19.71
N VAL A 317 15.72 27.11 -19.79
CA VAL A 317 14.94 26.66 -18.63
C VAL A 317 15.71 25.65 -17.75
N PRO A 318 15.56 25.69 -16.42
CA PRO A 318 16.27 24.80 -15.50
C PRO A 318 15.83 23.33 -15.63
N GLN A 319 16.75 22.42 -15.35
CA GLN A 319 16.50 20.97 -15.27
C GLN A 319 15.97 20.63 -13.87
N MET A 320 14.65 20.75 -13.69
CA MET A 320 13.97 20.57 -12.42
C MET A 320 12.60 19.90 -12.62
N VAL A 321 12.09 19.27 -11.56
CA VAL A 321 10.77 18.61 -11.57
C VAL A 321 9.66 19.58 -11.96
N GLU A 322 9.68 20.81 -11.45
CA GLU A 322 8.66 21.80 -11.80
C GLU A 322 8.64 22.12 -13.30
N ASN A 323 9.81 22.16 -13.96
CA ASN A 323 9.91 22.32 -15.41
C ASN A 323 9.32 21.10 -16.13
N CYS A 324 9.47 19.90 -15.57
CA CYS A 324 8.82 18.69 -16.08
C CYS A 324 7.30 18.77 -15.97
N GLU A 325 6.76 19.31 -14.87
CA GLU A 325 5.30 19.48 -14.68
C GLU A 325 4.71 20.46 -15.69
N GLN A 326 5.32 21.65 -15.81
CA GLN A 326 4.88 22.72 -16.68
C GLN A 326 5.00 22.33 -18.16
N SER A 327 6.15 21.77 -18.58
CA SER A 327 6.32 21.29 -19.96
C SER A 327 5.36 20.16 -20.33
N ALA A 328 5.03 19.27 -19.40
CA ALA A 328 4.08 18.19 -19.66
C ALA A 328 2.65 18.69 -19.92
N ASP A 329 2.22 19.79 -19.27
CA ASP A 329 0.93 20.42 -19.57
C ASP A 329 0.88 20.96 -21.01
N ILE A 330 1.90 21.75 -21.38
CA ILE A 330 1.98 22.38 -22.69
C ILE A 330 2.08 21.35 -23.81
N VAL A 331 2.99 20.36 -23.68
CA VAL A 331 3.14 19.30 -24.69
C VAL A 331 1.84 18.52 -24.87
N ALA A 332 1.18 18.13 -23.77
CA ALA A 332 -0.08 17.38 -23.87
C ALA A 332 -1.22 18.21 -24.48
N HIS A 333 -1.26 19.51 -24.21
CA HIS A 333 -2.22 20.43 -24.81
C HIS A 333 -1.97 20.64 -26.30
N ASN A 334 -0.73 20.93 -26.68
CA ASN A 334 -0.35 21.22 -28.07
C ASN A 334 -0.49 20.00 -28.97
N ILE A 335 -0.14 18.80 -28.50
CA ILE A 335 -0.41 17.54 -29.25
C ILE A 335 -1.92 17.34 -29.46
N HIS A 336 -2.73 17.65 -28.45
CA HIS A 336 -4.18 17.54 -28.58
C HIS A 336 -4.75 18.53 -29.62
N CYS A 337 -4.32 19.79 -29.59
CA CYS A 337 -4.72 20.79 -30.58
C CYS A 337 -4.25 20.39 -31.99
N ALA A 338 -3.01 19.95 -32.14
CA ALA A 338 -2.43 19.54 -33.43
C ALA A 338 -3.16 18.33 -34.03
N LEU A 339 -3.49 17.32 -33.22
CA LEU A 339 -4.13 16.10 -33.70
C LEU A 339 -5.63 16.31 -34.01
N THR A 340 -6.35 17.07 -33.20
CA THR A 340 -7.80 17.27 -33.35
C THR A 340 -8.17 18.44 -34.26
N GLY A 341 -7.23 19.36 -34.53
CA GLY A 341 -7.49 20.63 -35.19
C GLY A 341 -8.42 21.57 -34.40
N LYS A 342 -8.68 21.26 -33.12
CA LYS A 342 -9.59 22.03 -32.26
C LYS A 342 -8.81 22.77 -31.18
N GLY A 343 -9.05 24.07 -31.10
CA GLY A 343 -8.36 24.97 -30.16
C GLY A 343 -7.05 25.50 -30.71
N GLU A 344 -6.43 26.40 -29.95
CA GLU A 344 -5.15 27.01 -30.31
C GLU A 344 -4.02 26.40 -29.49
N MET A 345 -2.82 26.32 -30.08
CA MET A 345 -1.62 25.91 -29.37
C MET A 345 -1.20 26.97 -28.37
N GLU A 346 -0.76 26.54 -27.19
CA GLU A 346 -0.28 27.40 -26.12
C GLU A 346 1.24 27.51 -26.17
N ALA A 347 1.74 28.74 -26.15
CA ALA A 347 3.16 29.03 -26.05
C ALA A 347 3.67 28.89 -24.60
N TYR A 348 4.87 28.34 -24.46
CA TYR A 348 5.48 28.00 -23.18
C TYR A 348 6.07 29.23 -22.49
N HIS A 349 5.42 29.66 -21.41
CA HIS A 349 5.85 30.79 -20.58
C HIS A 349 6.06 30.34 -19.12
N PRO A 350 7.18 29.64 -18.83
CA PRO A 350 7.39 29.06 -17.52
C PRO A 350 7.59 30.12 -16.43
N LYS A 351 7.01 29.86 -15.27
CA LYS A 351 7.22 30.65 -14.04
C LYS A 351 7.48 29.70 -12.89
N PHE A 352 8.68 29.75 -12.31
CA PHE A 352 9.08 28.83 -11.25
C PHE A 352 8.77 29.41 -9.86
N HIS A 353 8.18 28.59 -8.99
CA HIS A 353 7.71 29.00 -7.66
C HIS A 353 8.81 29.04 -6.59
N GLY A 354 10.04 28.65 -6.96
CA GLY A 354 11.19 28.58 -6.07
C GLY A 354 11.58 27.14 -5.74
N VAL A 355 12.65 26.99 -4.96
CA VAL A 355 13.24 25.68 -4.63
C VAL A 355 13.45 25.53 -3.14
N MET A 356 13.32 24.30 -2.66
CA MET A 356 13.66 23.92 -1.28
C MET A 356 14.82 22.96 -1.29
N VAL A 357 15.70 23.08 -0.29
CA VAL A 357 16.90 22.27 -0.15
C VAL A 357 16.94 21.71 1.25
N CYS A 358 17.01 20.39 1.35
CA CYS A 358 17.10 19.72 2.63
C CYS A 358 18.55 19.70 3.11
N VAL A 359 18.76 19.85 4.41
CA VAL A 359 20.10 19.76 5.02
C VAL A 359 19.98 18.85 6.23
N GLY A 360 19.71 17.58 5.99
CA GLY A 360 19.24 16.62 6.99
C GLY A 360 17.78 16.84 7.41
N GLY A 361 17.16 15.81 7.97
CA GLY A 361 15.74 15.74 8.32
C GLY A 361 15.41 15.98 9.80
N THR A 362 16.40 16.08 10.70
CA THR A 362 16.15 16.13 12.15
C THR A 362 16.33 17.52 12.78
N PRO A 363 15.33 18.01 13.52
CA PRO A 363 15.54 19.13 14.41
C PRO A 363 16.23 18.65 15.71
N LYS A 364 17.42 19.19 16.02
CA LYS A 364 18.14 18.94 17.30
C LYS A 364 17.36 19.44 18.53
N TYR A 365 16.43 20.39 18.35
CA TYR A 365 15.57 20.94 19.40
C TYR A 365 14.10 20.89 18.96
N MET A 366 13.19 20.71 19.92
CA MET A 366 11.75 20.65 19.70
C MET A 366 11.26 21.95 19.02
N VAL A 367 10.91 21.82 17.73
CA VAL A 367 10.27 22.83 16.86
C VAL A 367 11.02 24.17 16.72
N ASN A 368 12.03 24.23 15.85
CA ASN A 368 12.41 25.49 15.22
C ASN A 368 11.39 25.80 14.11
N LEU A 369 10.45 26.73 14.38
CA LEU A 369 9.28 27.00 13.53
C LEU A 369 9.62 27.25 12.04
N PRO A 370 10.63 28.08 11.68
CA PRO A 370 11.07 28.22 10.29
C PRO A 370 11.58 26.93 9.64
N SER A 371 12.30 26.08 10.38
CA SER A 371 12.84 24.83 9.84
C SER A 371 11.76 23.75 9.71
N PHE A 372 10.83 23.71 10.67
CA PHE A 372 9.64 22.89 10.61
C PHE A 372 8.76 23.27 9.41
N LEU A 373 8.50 24.57 9.21
CA LEU A 373 7.67 25.04 8.10
C LEU A 373 8.32 24.74 6.74
N ALA A 374 9.64 24.89 6.62
CA ALA A 374 10.36 24.52 5.40
C ALA A 374 10.23 23.02 5.07
N MET A 375 10.44 22.14 6.07
CA MET A 375 10.25 20.70 5.88
C MET A 375 8.79 20.35 5.58
N PHE A 376 7.84 20.98 6.28
CA PHE A 376 6.41 20.81 6.01
C PHE A 376 6.07 21.18 4.56
N CYS A 377 6.54 22.35 4.08
CA CYS A 377 6.36 22.75 2.70
C CYS A 377 6.98 21.74 1.72
N LYS A 378 8.19 21.21 1.99
CA LYS A 378 8.82 20.15 1.17
C LYS A 378 7.87 18.97 1.02
N HIS A 379 7.42 18.41 2.14
CA HIS A 379 6.54 17.26 2.10
C HIS A 379 5.17 17.60 1.50
N PHE A 380 4.67 18.83 1.66
CA PHE A 380 3.43 19.27 1.03
C PHE A 380 3.54 19.32 -0.50
N ILE A 381 4.64 19.83 -1.06
CA ILE A 381 4.89 19.80 -2.50
C ILE A 381 4.96 18.37 -3.01
N ASN A 382 5.66 17.47 -2.30
CA ASN A 382 5.68 16.05 -2.65
C ASN A 382 4.28 15.43 -2.63
N ILE A 383 3.44 15.78 -1.65
CA ILE A 383 2.04 15.33 -1.58
C ILE A 383 1.25 15.82 -2.80
N VAL A 384 1.39 17.09 -3.18
CA VAL A 384 0.74 17.64 -4.39
C VAL A 384 1.16 16.84 -5.62
N TYR A 385 2.44 16.54 -5.77
CA TYR A 385 2.94 15.69 -6.85
C TYR A 385 2.32 14.28 -6.81
N PHE A 386 2.29 13.62 -5.65
CA PHE A 386 1.68 12.29 -5.54
C PHE A 386 0.18 12.29 -5.86
N VAL A 387 -0.54 13.36 -5.52
CA VAL A 387 -1.95 13.51 -5.92
C VAL A 387 -2.07 13.57 -7.45
N GLN A 388 -1.17 14.26 -8.14
CA GLN A 388 -1.16 14.31 -9.60
C GLN A 388 -0.83 12.93 -10.22
N VAL A 389 0.10 12.17 -9.64
CA VAL A 389 0.60 10.90 -10.23
C VAL A 389 -0.18 9.65 -9.82
N LEU A 390 -0.59 9.51 -8.57
CA LEU A 390 -1.28 8.32 -8.05
C LEU A 390 -2.58 8.64 -7.28
N GLY A 391 -2.91 9.92 -7.12
CA GLY A 391 -4.05 10.33 -6.30
C GLY A 391 -3.81 10.11 -4.80
N TRP A 392 -4.90 10.13 -4.03
CA TRP A 392 -4.86 10.10 -2.56
C TRP A 392 -4.30 8.80 -1.95
N ASN A 393 -4.33 7.68 -2.69
CA ASN A 393 -3.84 6.39 -2.19
C ASN A 393 -2.33 6.40 -1.90
N LYS A 394 -1.51 7.06 -2.72
CA LYS A 394 -0.06 7.16 -2.47
C LYS A 394 0.24 8.15 -1.35
N VAL A 395 -0.57 9.19 -1.18
CA VAL A 395 -0.38 10.18 -0.10
C VAL A 395 -0.34 9.48 1.26
N PHE A 396 -1.26 8.55 1.52
CA PHE A 396 -1.27 7.80 2.77
C PHE A 396 -0.01 6.93 2.95
N SER A 397 0.41 6.21 1.90
CA SER A 397 1.64 5.40 1.93
C SER A 397 2.87 6.27 2.17
N TYR A 398 2.98 7.40 1.47
CA TYR A 398 4.06 8.36 1.66
C TYR A 398 4.06 8.93 3.08
N MET A 399 2.91 9.38 3.58
CA MET A 399 2.79 9.89 4.96
C MET A 399 3.21 8.84 5.99
N LYS A 400 2.86 7.57 5.76
CA LYS A 400 3.31 6.46 6.60
C LYS A 400 4.83 6.35 6.62
N HIS A 401 5.47 6.31 5.45
CA HIS A 401 6.92 6.16 5.33
C HIS A 401 7.69 7.37 5.88
N GLU A 402 7.17 8.58 5.67
CA GLU A 402 7.88 9.83 5.90
C GLU A 402 7.64 10.45 7.29
N PHE A 403 6.54 10.10 7.94
CA PHE A 403 6.17 10.67 9.24
C PHE A 403 6.09 9.59 10.32
N PHE A 404 5.37 8.51 10.04
CA PHE A 404 4.95 7.56 11.09
C PHE A 404 5.89 6.36 11.28
N THR A 405 6.69 5.99 10.27
CA THR A 405 7.54 4.79 10.35
C THR A 405 9.04 5.06 10.19
N ILE A 406 9.49 6.32 10.27
CA ILE A 406 10.92 6.64 10.17
C ILE A 406 11.66 6.10 11.40
N ARG A 407 12.72 5.32 11.15
CA ARG A 407 13.56 4.74 12.20
C ARG A 407 14.47 5.80 12.83
N ASN A 408 14.97 5.50 14.04
CA ASN A 408 16.00 6.30 14.72
C ASN A 408 15.61 7.77 14.99
N ARG A 409 14.31 8.07 15.11
CA ARG A 409 13.77 9.42 15.34
C ARG A 409 14.20 10.44 14.28
N ARG A 410 14.50 9.98 13.05
CA ARG A 410 14.96 10.83 11.94
C ARG A 410 13.87 11.60 11.20
N SER A 411 12.64 11.61 11.73
CA SER A 411 11.53 12.37 11.16
C SER A 411 11.56 13.83 11.60
N PHE A 412 11.18 14.74 10.71
CA PHE A 412 11.14 16.18 11.02
C PHE A 412 10.08 16.55 12.06
N VAL A 413 9.04 15.71 12.24
CA VAL A 413 8.03 15.86 13.32
C VAL A 413 8.52 15.34 14.67
N GLY A 414 9.73 14.78 14.73
CA GLY A 414 10.37 14.28 15.94
C GLY A 414 9.92 12.87 16.37
N GLY A 415 10.61 12.33 17.38
CA GLY A 415 10.45 10.92 17.78
C GLY A 415 9.06 10.55 18.36
N HIS A 416 8.29 11.51 18.87
CA HIS A 416 6.97 11.23 19.45
C HIS A 416 5.91 10.89 18.40
N PHE A 417 6.01 11.45 17.18
CA PHE A 417 5.10 11.17 16.07
C PHE A 417 5.56 9.99 15.20
N SER A 418 6.85 9.64 15.26
CA SER A 418 7.46 8.57 14.47
C SER A 418 7.57 7.21 15.18
N ASN A 419 6.97 7.08 16.37
CA ASN A 419 6.96 5.82 17.10
C ASN A 419 6.01 4.81 16.45
N ARG A 420 6.47 3.56 16.34
CA ARG A 420 5.71 2.42 15.78
C ARG A 420 4.35 2.21 16.47
N THR A 421 4.23 2.63 17.72
CA THR A 421 2.96 2.79 18.44
C THR A 421 2.68 4.29 18.61
N PRO A 422 1.60 4.84 18.03
CA PRO A 422 1.31 6.28 18.08
C PRO A 422 0.80 6.69 19.46
N SER A 423 1.71 6.71 20.45
CA SER A 423 1.42 7.10 21.84
C SER A 423 0.89 8.53 21.96
N PHE A 424 1.11 9.38 20.94
CA PHE A 424 0.54 10.72 20.87
C PHE A 424 -0.99 10.72 20.78
N LEU A 425 -1.62 9.64 20.28
CA LEU A 425 -3.08 9.49 20.29
C LEU A 425 -3.65 9.38 21.72
N LEU A 426 -2.80 9.14 22.73
CA LEU A 426 -3.19 9.19 24.14
C LEU A 426 -3.23 10.61 24.70
N VAL A 427 -2.65 11.60 24.02
CA VAL A 427 -2.61 13.00 24.52
C VAL A 427 -4.02 13.60 24.63
N PRO A 428 -4.91 13.51 23.61
CA PRO A 428 -6.30 13.96 23.77
C PRO A 428 -7.02 13.25 24.92
N LEU A 429 -6.77 11.95 25.10
CA LEU A 429 -7.39 11.16 26.17
C LEU A 429 -6.87 11.55 27.56
N ARG A 430 -5.59 11.92 27.68
CA ARG A 430 -4.98 12.44 28.91
C ARG A 430 -5.45 13.86 29.24
N ILE A 431 -5.58 14.73 28.23
CA ILE A 431 -6.14 16.08 28.39
C ILE A 431 -7.60 15.97 28.83
N TRP A 432 -8.37 15.07 28.22
CA TRP A 432 -9.74 14.77 28.64
C TRP A 432 -9.80 14.26 30.08
N LEU A 433 -8.99 13.27 30.45
CA LEU A 433 -8.96 12.74 31.81
C LEU A 433 -8.57 13.83 32.84
N GLY A 434 -7.59 14.66 32.51
CA GLY A 434 -7.20 15.80 33.35
C GLY A 434 -8.33 16.82 33.50
N ALA A 435 -9.05 17.12 32.42
CA ALA A 435 -10.22 17.99 32.45
C ALA A 435 -11.36 17.40 33.30
N VAL A 436 -11.59 16.08 33.22
CA VAL A 436 -12.56 15.37 34.07
C VAL A 436 -12.17 15.45 35.55
N TRP A 437 -10.89 15.31 35.89
CA TRP A 437 -10.41 15.43 37.27
C TRP A 437 -10.51 16.86 37.82
N VAL A 438 -10.16 17.86 37.00
CA VAL A 438 -10.35 19.27 37.37
C VAL A 438 -11.83 19.58 37.54
N PHE A 439 -12.68 19.07 36.64
CA PHE A 439 -14.13 19.20 36.72
C PHE A 439 -14.67 18.58 38.01
N GLU A 440 -14.32 17.34 38.34
CA GLU A 440 -14.66 16.68 39.61
C GLU A 440 -14.17 17.45 40.84
N GLY A 441 -12.96 18.02 40.78
CA GLY A 441 -12.43 18.86 41.83
C GLY A 441 -13.26 20.13 42.05
N VAL A 442 -13.63 20.81 40.96
CA VAL A 442 -14.49 22.02 40.99
C VAL A 442 -15.90 21.66 41.47
N MET A 443 -16.45 20.53 41.01
CA MET A 443 -17.75 20.01 41.45
C MET A 443 -17.79 19.83 42.97
N LYS A 444 -16.80 19.15 43.54
CA LYS A 444 -16.70 18.98 45.00
C LYS A 444 -16.58 20.30 45.76
N ILE A 445 -15.87 21.29 45.20
CA ILE A 445 -15.79 22.64 45.78
C ILE A 445 -17.16 23.32 45.79
N VAL A 446 -17.89 23.27 44.68
CA VAL A 446 -19.22 23.89 44.51
C VAL A 446 -20.28 23.17 45.37
N GLU A 447 -20.20 21.85 45.49
CA GLU A 447 -21.02 21.02 46.37
C GLU A 447 -20.75 21.27 47.87
N GLY A 448 -19.81 22.17 48.19
CA GLY A 448 -19.60 22.61 49.56
C GLY A 448 -18.80 21.62 50.41
N TRP A 449 -17.97 20.76 49.79
CA TRP A 449 -17.03 19.90 50.54
C TRP A 449 -16.14 20.68 51.51
N PHE A 450 -15.85 21.95 51.21
CA PHE A 450 -15.07 22.83 52.08
C PHE A 450 -15.90 23.57 53.15
N LYS A 451 -17.22 23.40 53.14
CA LYS A 451 -18.15 24.06 54.08
C LYS A 451 -18.88 23.08 54.99
N THR A 452 -19.07 21.83 54.57
CA THR A 452 -19.75 20.77 55.35
C THR A 452 -19.19 19.37 55.02
N PRO A 453 -18.93 18.50 56.03
CA PRO A 453 -18.49 17.13 55.78
C PRO A 453 -19.64 16.29 55.18
N MET A 454 -19.56 15.98 53.88
CA MET A 454 -20.63 15.30 53.14
C MET A 454 -20.61 13.76 53.22
N LEU A 455 -19.78 13.18 54.10
CA LEU A 455 -19.64 11.72 54.25
C LEU A 455 -20.77 11.06 55.07
N GLU A 456 -21.67 11.82 55.70
CA GLU A 456 -22.80 11.25 56.46
C GLU A 456 -23.92 10.69 55.56
N GLY A 457 -24.11 11.22 54.34
CA GLY A 457 -25.13 10.75 53.39
C GLY A 457 -24.74 9.54 52.55
N PHE A 458 -23.45 9.16 52.54
CA PHE A 458 -22.91 8.09 51.70
C PHE A 458 -23.40 6.69 52.11
N PHE A 459 -23.83 6.50 53.37
CA PHE A 459 -24.27 5.20 53.89
C PHE A 459 -25.80 5.03 54.01
N GLY A 460 -26.61 6.06 53.71
CA GLY A 460 -28.08 6.02 53.89
C GLY A 460 -28.92 5.96 52.62
N GLY A 461 -28.37 6.33 51.44
CA GLY A 461 -29.13 6.53 50.21
C GLY A 461 -29.48 5.28 49.38
N ALA A 462 -28.85 4.13 49.67
CA ALA A 462 -29.00 2.93 48.86
C ALA A 462 -30.40 2.30 48.94
N THR A 463 -31.06 2.39 50.10
CA THR A 463 -32.37 1.77 50.35
C THR A 463 -33.53 2.55 49.71
N THR A 464 -33.44 3.88 49.70
CA THR A 464 -34.42 4.78 49.10
C THR A 464 -34.36 4.75 47.57
N TRP A 465 -33.14 4.61 47.02
CA TRP A 465 -32.93 4.47 45.57
C TRP A 465 -33.51 3.15 45.03
N PHE A 466 -33.33 2.04 45.76
CA PHE A 466 -33.87 0.72 45.35
C PHE A 466 -35.41 0.69 45.31
N THR A 467 -36.06 1.42 46.21
CA THR A 467 -37.54 1.44 46.32
C THR A 467 -38.20 2.29 45.22
N ASN A 468 -37.50 3.32 44.72
CA ASN A 468 -37.99 4.19 43.65
C ASN A 468 -37.80 3.59 42.25
N VAL A 469 -36.81 2.71 42.06
CA VAL A 469 -36.59 1.98 40.80
C VAL A 469 -37.65 0.88 40.58
N LEU A 470 -38.25 0.36 41.66
CA LEU A 470 -39.27 -0.69 41.58
C LEU A 470 -40.68 -0.20 41.20
N ASN A 471 -40.96 1.11 41.27
CA ASN A 471 -42.34 1.64 41.15
C ASN A 471 -42.54 2.78 40.10
N GLY A 472 -41.61 3.03 39.17
CA GLY A 472 -41.69 4.18 38.25
C GLY A 472 -41.49 3.84 36.77
N THR A 473 -42.59 3.86 36.03
CA THR A 473 -42.80 3.50 34.61
C THR A 473 -42.18 4.46 33.58
N THR A 474 -41.66 3.84 32.50
CA THR A 474 -41.66 4.19 31.05
C THR A 474 -41.92 5.63 30.54
N ASP A 475 -41.18 5.95 29.47
CA ASP A 475 -41.39 6.98 28.42
C ASP A 475 -40.83 8.39 28.64
N ALA A 476 -39.64 8.67 28.04
CA ALA A 476 -39.32 9.95 27.36
C ALA A 476 -37.90 9.96 26.76
N VAL A 477 -37.56 9.12 25.77
CA VAL A 477 -36.33 9.33 24.95
C VAL A 477 -36.59 9.04 23.46
N SER A 478 -37.77 9.39 22.93
CA SER A 478 -38.13 9.14 21.52
C SER A 478 -38.73 10.34 20.81
N SER A 479 -38.16 11.54 20.99
CA SER A 479 -38.60 12.73 20.24
C SER A 479 -37.51 13.78 20.03
N ALA A 480 -36.33 13.40 19.52
CA ALA A 480 -35.30 14.37 19.13
C ALA A 480 -34.42 13.91 17.94
N THR A 481 -35.01 13.41 16.86
CA THR A 481 -34.28 13.11 15.61
C THR A 481 -35.07 13.40 14.32
N SER A 482 -35.91 14.44 14.31
CA SER A 482 -36.60 14.88 13.08
C SER A 482 -36.83 16.39 13.05
N ALA A 483 -35.83 17.16 12.63
CA ALA A 483 -36.00 18.51 12.08
C ALA A 483 -34.70 18.97 11.41
N ALA A 484 -34.48 18.55 10.16
CA ALA A 484 -33.58 19.22 9.23
C ALA A 484 -34.46 19.97 8.24
N GLY A 485 -34.64 21.28 8.46
CA GLY A 485 -35.34 22.18 7.53
C GLY A 485 -36.01 23.35 8.23
N GLY A 486 -35.55 24.57 7.94
CA GLY A 486 -36.32 25.81 8.06
C GLY A 486 -36.50 26.39 9.47
N GLU A 487 -36.10 27.65 9.61
CA GLU A 487 -36.31 28.59 10.71
C GLU A 487 -37.45 28.30 11.71
N ALA A 488 -37.06 28.12 12.98
CA ALA A 488 -37.74 28.73 14.13
C ALA A 488 -36.71 28.93 15.27
N VAL A 489 -36.39 30.19 15.54
CA VAL A 489 -35.48 30.63 16.60
C VAL A 489 -36.21 30.60 17.95
N ALA A 490 -35.59 30.00 18.97
CA ALA A 490 -35.40 30.57 20.33
C ALA A 490 -35.19 29.49 21.41
N ALA A 491 -33.97 28.98 21.52
CA ALA A 491 -33.31 28.69 22.79
C ALA A 491 -31.80 28.76 22.51
N ALA A 492 -31.23 29.95 22.71
CA ALA A 492 -29.84 30.25 22.37
C ALA A 492 -28.89 29.54 23.34
N GLY A 493 -28.58 28.27 23.05
CA GLY A 493 -27.47 27.60 23.70
C GLY A 493 -26.14 28.19 23.25
N THR A 494 -25.25 28.52 24.19
CA THR A 494 -23.92 29.03 23.89
C THR A 494 -22.99 27.87 23.57
N VAL A 495 -22.45 27.83 22.34
CA VAL A 495 -21.39 26.87 21.99
C VAL A 495 -20.11 27.32 22.68
N VAL A 496 -19.67 26.55 23.68
CA VAL A 496 -18.52 26.89 24.50
C VAL A 496 -17.22 26.59 23.74
N PHE A 497 -17.17 25.48 23.00
CA PHE A 497 -16.19 25.25 21.94
C PHE A 497 -16.65 24.14 20.98
N ASN A 498 -16.23 24.27 19.72
CA ASN A 498 -16.47 23.31 18.65
C ASN A 498 -15.14 23.05 17.95
N TRP A 499 -14.45 21.97 18.35
CA TRP A 499 -13.20 21.56 17.72
C TRP A 499 -13.47 20.43 16.74
N ASN A 500 -13.18 20.72 15.47
CA ASN A 500 -13.13 19.74 14.40
C ASN A 500 -11.68 19.53 14.01
N ILE A 501 -11.06 18.49 14.54
CA ILE A 501 -9.68 18.15 14.22
C ILE A 501 -9.70 17.37 12.91
N LEU A 502 -9.49 18.08 11.79
CA LEU A 502 -9.25 17.50 10.46
C LEU A 502 -10.33 16.52 9.98
N GLY A 503 -11.57 16.61 10.48
CA GLY A 503 -12.65 15.68 10.16
C GLY A 503 -12.57 14.31 10.84
N LEU A 504 -11.62 14.10 11.76
CA LEU A 504 -11.37 12.83 12.45
C LEU A 504 -11.96 12.79 13.87
N PHE A 505 -12.08 13.95 14.51
CA PHE A 505 -12.67 14.10 15.84
C PHE A 505 -13.43 15.42 15.89
N LYS A 506 -14.74 15.35 16.18
CA LYS A 506 -15.56 16.55 16.40
C LYS A 506 -16.07 16.55 17.84
N THR A 507 -15.54 17.46 18.65
CA THR A 507 -15.99 17.69 20.03
C THR A 507 -16.85 18.93 20.07
N ILE A 508 -18.09 18.78 20.53
CA ILE A 508 -19.05 19.87 20.67
C ILE A 508 -19.44 19.96 22.15
N PHE A 509 -19.26 21.12 22.74
CA PHE A 509 -19.73 21.43 24.08
C PHE A 509 -20.70 22.62 24.03
N VAL A 510 -21.92 22.41 24.51
CA VAL A 510 -23.01 23.40 24.44
C VAL A 510 -23.58 23.61 25.83
N SER A 511 -23.80 24.87 26.18
CA SER A 511 -24.57 25.28 27.36
C SER A 511 -25.94 25.77 26.92
N GLY A 512 -27.03 25.33 27.54
CA GLY A 512 -28.39 25.79 27.27
C GLY A 512 -28.70 27.20 27.80
N LYS A 513 -27.81 27.77 28.62
CA LYS A 513 -27.90 29.11 29.23
C LYS A 513 -26.55 29.84 29.17
N PRO A 514 -26.51 31.17 29.40
CA PRO A 514 -25.26 31.91 29.60
C PRO A 514 -24.41 31.26 30.71
N LEU A 515 -23.10 31.16 30.51
CA LEU A 515 -22.18 30.42 31.39
C LEU A 515 -22.28 30.80 32.87
N ALA A 516 -22.67 32.04 33.18
CA ALA A 516 -22.76 32.55 34.55
C ALA A 516 -23.95 31.97 35.36
N GLU A 517 -24.95 31.39 34.69
CA GLU A 517 -26.23 30.98 35.31
C GLU A 517 -26.60 29.52 35.02
N SER A 518 -25.66 28.75 34.46
CA SER A 518 -25.92 27.38 33.99
C SER A 518 -25.71 26.35 35.11
N THR A 519 -26.61 25.38 35.22
CA THR A 519 -26.50 24.21 36.12
C THR A 519 -26.10 22.95 35.32
N LEU A 520 -25.73 21.83 35.97
CA LEU A 520 -25.27 20.63 35.25
C LEU A 520 -26.27 20.08 34.22
N ALA A 521 -27.57 20.22 34.48
CA ALA A 521 -28.60 19.75 33.58
C ALA A 521 -28.67 20.57 32.27
N ASP A 522 -28.04 21.75 32.27
CA ASP A 522 -28.05 22.68 31.14
C ASP A 522 -26.84 22.45 30.18
N TYR A 523 -25.91 21.54 30.49
CA TYR A 523 -24.73 21.28 29.66
C TYR A 523 -24.82 19.97 28.86
N ALA A 524 -24.46 20.03 27.59
CA ALA A 524 -24.39 18.87 26.70
C ALA A 524 -23.00 18.74 26.06
N PHE A 525 -22.40 17.55 26.19
CA PHE A 525 -21.13 17.20 25.57
C PHE A 525 -21.34 16.09 24.54
N LYS A 526 -20.86 16.32 23.31
CA LYS A 526 -20.87 15.34 22.23
C LYS A 526 -19.46 15.15 21.69
N LEU A 527 -18.94 13.93 21.81
CA LEU A 527 -17.74 13.46 21.12
C LEU A 527 -18.16 12.64 19.91
N ASP A 528 -17.89 13.16 18.72
CA ASP A 528 -18.19 12.52 17.45
C ASP A 528 -16.87 11.97 16.87
N VAL A 529 -16.74 10.64 16.90
CA VAL A 529 -15.63 9.89 16.30
C VAL A 529 -16.19 9.14 15.10
N PRO A 530 -15.92 9.56 13.85
CA PRO A 530 -16.57 9.00 12.66
C PRO A 530 -16.38 7.48 12.52
N VAL A 531 -15.22 6.95 12.92
CA VAL A 531 -14.93 5.51 12.85
C VAL A 531 -15.71 4.73 13.91
N LEU A 532 -15.83 5.26 15.13
CA LEU A 532 -16.59 4.61 16.20
C LEU A 532 -18.10 4.69 15.92
N ASN A 533 -18.56 5.84 15.40
CA ASN A 533 -19.94 6.01 14.98
C ASN A 533 -20.30 5.09 13.81
N TRP A 534 -19.41 4.93 12.83
CA TRP A 534 -19.59 3.92 11.79
C TRP A 534 -19.73 2.52 12.39
N PHE A 535 -18.84 2.13 13.31
CA PHE A 535 -18.87 0.81 13.93
C PHE A 535 -20.15 0.58 14.74
N LEU A 536 -20.54 1.52 15.60
CA LEU A 536 -21.75 1.46 16.42
C LEU A 536 -23.01 1.48 15.55
N ASN A 537 -23.08 2.34 14.53
CA ASN A 537 -24.21 2.37 13.60
C ASN A 537 -24.33 1.05 12.84
N THR A 538 -23.21 0.46 12.41
CA THR A 538 -23.20 -0.83 11.74
C THR A 538 -23.63 -1.96 12.68
N LEU A 539 -23.16 -1.95 13.93
CA LEU A 539 -23.53 -2.92 14.97
C LEU A 539 -25.03 -2.88 15.27
N VAL A 540 -25.59 -1.68 15.46
CA VAL A 540 -27.03 -1.47 15.73
C VAL A 540 -27.88 -1.85 14.52
N LEU A 541 -27.45 -1.49 13.31
CA LEU A 541 -28.17 -1.84 12.08
C LEU A 541 -28.22 -3.37 11.88
N ARG A 542 -27.12 -4.04 12.18
CA ARG A 542 -27.00 -5.50 12.15
C ARG A 542 -27.90 -6.16 13.20
N GLN A 543 -27.90 -5.67 14.45
CA GLN A 543 -28.83 -6.16 15.48
C GLN A 543 -30.30 -5.99 15.06
N ARG A 544 -30.69 -4.80 14.57
CA ARG A 544 -32.05 -4.56 14.08
C ARG A 544 -32.42 -5.45 12.89
N THR A 545 -31.44 -5.83 12.07
CA THR A 545 -31.64 -6.78 10.98
C THR A 545 -31.92 -8.19 11.52
N ALA A 546 -31.27 -8.59 12.62
CA ALA A 546 -31.55 -9.85 13.31
C ALA A 546 -32.97 -9.86 13.92
N GLU A 547 -33.34 -8.77 14.60
CA GLU A 547 -34.67 -8.56 15.16
C GLU A 547 -35.76 -8.61 14.08
N ALA A 548 -35.57 -7.88 12.97
CA ALA A 548 -36.52 -7.87 11.85
C ALA A 548 -36.69 -9.24 11.16
N ARG A 549 -35.71 -10.14 11.29
CA ARG A 549 -35.73 -11.48 10.71
C ARG A 549 -36.13 -12.57 11.71
N GLY A 550 -36.50 -12.21 12.94
CA GLY A 550 -37.08 -13.11 13.92
C GLY A 550 -36.08 -13.96 14.73
N PHE A 551 -34.79 -13.61 14.75
CA PHE A 551 -33.78 -14.30 15.56
C PHE A 551 -32.90 -13.32 16.37
N GLY A 552 -33.43 -12.12 16.66
CA GLY A 552 -32.71 -11.08 17.42
C GLY A 552 -32.27 -11.53 18.81
N ASP A 553 -33.07 -12.37 19.48
CA ASP A 553 -32.79 -12.90 20.81
C ASP A 553 -31.57 -13.87 20.83
N ASP A 554 -31.23 -14.45 19.67
CA ASP A 554 -30.09 -15.35 19.51
C ASP A 554 -28.76 -14.59 19.31
N VAL A 555 -28.81 -13.26 19.11
CA VAL A 555 -27.65 -12.42 18.78
C VAL A 555 -27.27 -11.50 19.94
N LYS A 556 -26.26 -11.92 20.71
CA LYS A 556 -25.67 -11.10 21.78
C LYS A 556 -24.74 -10.02 21.20
N LEU A 557 -25.05 -8.74 21.48
CA LEU A 557 -24.26 -7.57 21.09
C LEU A 557 -22.74 -7.70 21.33
N PRO A 558 -22.24 -8.17 22.50
CA PRO A 558 -20.81 -8.31 22.74
C PRO A 558 -20.14 -9.34 21.83
N VAL A 559 -20.84 -10.44 21.51
CA VAL A 559 -20.35 -11.52 20.64
C VAL A 559 -20.29 -11.02 19.20
N LEU A 560 -21.36 -10.35 18.74
CA LEU A 560 -21.41 -9.71 17.43
C LEU A 560 -20.30 -8.67 17.27
N ALA A 561 -20.07 -7.82 18.28
CA ALA A 561 -19.02 -6.81 18.24
C ALA A 561 -17.60 -7.43 18.14
N LYS A 562 -17.30 -8.50 18.89
CA LYS A 562 -16.00 -9.18 18.82
C LYS A 562 -15.77 -9.81 17.44
N LEU A 563 -16.80 -10.40 16.84
CA LEU A 563 -16.76 -10.92 15.47
C LEU A 563 -16.60 -9.82 14.42
N MET A 564 -17.28 -8.68 14.56
CA MET A 564 -17.12 -7.52 13.67
C MET A 564 -15.71 -6.92 13.72
N LEU A 565 -15.06 -6.96 14.89
CA LEU A 565 -13.66 -6.57 15.02
C LEU A 565 -12.72 -7.55 14.31
N ALA A 566 -12.99 -8.86 14.40
CA ALA A 566 -12.26 -9.86 13.60
C ALA A 566 -12.47 -9.65 12.09
N GLU A 567 -13.72 -9.47 11.64
CA GLU A 567 -14.07 -9.19 10.25
C GLU A 567 -13.28 -7.98 9.69
N ARG A 568 -13.16 -6.92 10.50
CA ARG A 568 -12.51 -5.67 10.06
C ARG A 568 -10.99 -5.73 10.10
N PHE A 569 -10.40 -6.27 11.16
CA PHE A 569 -8.96 -6.16 11.43
C PHE A 569 -8.19 -7.45 11.18
N LEU A 570 -8.86 -8.61 11.22
CA LEU A 570 -8.29 -9.93 11.01
C LEU A 570 -9.17 -10.74 10.03
N PRO A 571 -9.38 -10.26 8.78
CA PRO A 571 -10.35 -10.84 7.86
C PRO A 571 -10.07 -12.31 7.53
N ARG A 572 -8.80 -12.72 7.51
CA ARG A 572 -8.41 -14.14 7.33
C ARG A 572 -8.83 -15.01 8.51
N LEU A 573 -8.68 -14.52 9.74
CA LEU A 573 -9.14 -15.23 10.94
C LEU A 573 -10.67 -15.33 10.94
N PHE A 574 -11.36 -14.24 10.60
CA PHE A 574 -12.81 -14.23 10.46
C PHE A 574 -13.28 -15.25 9.41
N ASP A 575 -12.67 -15.27 8.22
CA ASP A 575 -12.98 -16.24 7.16
C ASP A 575 -12.78 -17.69 7.62
N GLN A 576 -11.71 -17.97 8.37
CA GLN A 576 -11.43 -19.30 8.91
C GLN A 576 -12.42 -19.70 10.02
N ILE A 577 -12.79 -18.78 10.92
CA ILE A 577 -13.83 -19.00 11.93
C ILE A 577 -15.18 -19.23 11.26
N ALA A 578 -15.51 -18.44 10.24
CA ALA A 578 -16.77 -18.56 9.50
C ALA A 578 -16.86 -19.90 8.77
N ALA A 579 -15.78 -20.33 8.11
CA ALA A 579 -15.71 -21.63 7.44
C ALA A 579 -15.81 -22.80 8.44
N ALA A 580 -15.10 -22.73 9.57
CA ALA A 580 -15.15 -23.75 10.60
C ALA A 580 -16.53 -23.85 11.25
N ALA A 581 -17.16 -22.72 11.58
CA ALA A 581 -18.50 -22.67 12.15
C ALA A 581 -19.59 -23.12 11.16
N ALA A 582 -19.42 -22.83 9.86
CA ALA A 582 -20.34 -23.29 8.82
C ALA A 582 -20.24 -24.81 8.57
N ALA A 583 -19.05 -25.40 8.73
CA ALA A 583 -18.83 -26.84 8.58
C ALA A 583 -19.23 -27.67 9.82
N ALA A 584 -19.28 -27.05 11.00
CA ALA A 584 -19.63 -27.72 12.25
C ALA A 584 -21.17 -27.91 12.40
N ALA A 585 -21.59 -29.11 12.79
CA ALA A 585 -23.02 -29.44 12.94
C ALA A 585 -23.73 -28.59 14.02
N ASP A 586 -23.02 -28.24 15.08
CA ASP A 586 -23.48 -27.42 16.21
C ASP A 586 -23.13 -25.93 16.07
N GLY A 587 -22.48 -25.53 14.96
CA GLY A 587 -22.09 -24.13 14.71
C GLY A 587 -20.96 -23.61 15.60
N LYS A 588 -20.31 -24.49 16.37
CA LYS A 588 -19.23 -24.13 17.31
C LYS A 588 -17.86 -24.37 16.69
N CYS A 589 -16.87 -23.58 17.13
CA CYS A 589 -15.50 -23.71 16.66
C CYS A 589 -14.59 -24.22 17.81
N PRO A 590 -14.22 -25.52 17.81
CA PRO A 590 -13.40 -26.09 18.89
C PRO A 590 -11.99 -25.50 18.93
N ASP A 591 -11.39 -25.22 17.77
CA ASP A 591 -10.08 -24.56 17.67
C ASP A 591 -10.12 -23.14 18.25
N LEU A 592 -11.24 -22.43 18.11
CA LEU A 592 -11.41 -21.09 18.68
C LEU A 592 -11.51 -21.13 20.21
N SER A 593 -12.20 -22.13 20.74
CA SER A 593 -12.25 -22.37 22.19
C SER A 593 -10.86 -22.66 22.76
N ALA A 594 -10.05 -23.46 22.07
CA ALA A 594 -8.67 -23.76 22.48
C ALA A 594 -7.77 -22.52 22.42
N LEU A 595 -7.93 -21.67 21.40
CA LEU A 595 -7.22 -20.40 21.26
C LEU A 595 -7.55 -19.41 22.39
N GLU A 596 -8.83 -19.24 22.74
CA GLU A 596 -9.26 -18.36 23.82
C GLU A 596 -8.81 -18.86 25.21
N ALA A 597 -8.81 -20.18 25.42
CA ALA A 597 -8.25 -20.80 26.61
C ALA A 597 -6.73 -20.56 26.74
N ALA A 598 -5.98 -20.68 25.63
CA ALA A 598 -4.55 -20.41 25.61
C ALA A 598 -4.21 -18.92 25.81
N ALA A 599 -5.10 -18.00 25.39
CA ALA A 599 -4.91 -16.56 25.54
C ALA A 599 -5.26 -16.04 26.96
N THR A 600 -6.14 -16.73 27.67
CA THR A 600 -6.57 -16.39 29.04
C THR A 600 -5.70 -17.05 30.13
N ALA A 601 -4.97 -18.13 29.79
CA ALA A 601 -3.93 -18.70 30.64
C ALA A 601 -2.72 -17.77 30.73
N LYS A 602 -2.77 -16.76 31.62
CA LYS A 602 -1.67 -15.82 31.85
C LYS A 602 -0.95 -16.06 33.18
N GLU A 603 0.37 -16.07 33.11
CA GLU A 603 1.27 -15.39 34.05
C GLU A 603 1.01 -15.62 35.56
N ASP A 604 1.15 -16.86 36.02
CA ASP A 604 1.50 -17.14 37.42
C ASP A 604 3.04 -17.24 37.55
N THR A 605 3.74 -16.13 37.31
CA THR A 605 5.15 -15.99 37.74
C THR A 605 5.18 -15.34 39.12
N ARG A 606 4.91 -16.14 40.16
CA ARG A 606 5.48 -15.92 41.51
C ARG A 606 6.68 -16.86 41.68
N PRO A 607 7.82 -16.38 42.20
CA PRO A 607 9.01 -17.22 42.32
C PRO A 607 8.80 -18.30 43.39
N ALA A 608 8.89 -19.56 42.99
CA ALA A 608 8.86 -20.70 43.89
C ALA A 608 10.15 -20.75 44.74
N ALA A 609 9.96 -20.81 46.05
CA ALA A 609 11.00 -21.14 47.02
C ALA A 609 11.48 -22.60 46.87
N LYS A 610 12.71 -22.84 47.34
CA LYS A 610 13.47 -24.11 47.26
C LYS A 610 12.76 -25.34 47.85
N PRO A 611 13.18 -26.56 47.46
CA PRO A 611 12.46 -27.80 47.77
C PRO A 611 12.94 -28.45 49.08
N GLU A 612 12.01 -28.98 49.87
CA GLU A 612 12.28 -30.03 50.86
C GLU A 612 11.37 -31.25 50.65
N LYS A 613 11.92 -32.42 50.98
CA LYS A 613 11.42 -33.78 50.73
C LYS A 613 10.77 -34.37 52.02
N PRO A 614 10.19 -35.59 52.03
CA PRO A 614 8.78 -35.81 52.38
C PRO A 614 8.53 -36.60 53.68
N SER A 615 7.31 -36.51 54.23
CA SER A 615 6.69 -37.52 55.12
C SER A 615 5.15 -37.34 55.03
N ALA A 616 4.35 -38.31 54.60
CA ALA A 616 3.91 -39.60 55.17
C ALA A 616 2.64 -39.50 56.05
N LYS A 617 1.55 -40.07 55.49
CA LYS A 617 0.31 -40.65 56.10
C LYS A 617 -0.78 -39.73 56.68
N GLY A 618 -2.02 -40.03 56.27
CA GLY A 618 -3.25 -39.66 56.97
C GLY A 618 -4.45 -39.51 56.05
N ASP A 619 -5.16 -40.61 55.79
CA ASP A 619 -6.45 -40.68 55.10
C ASP A 619 -7.52 -39.80 55.80
N ASP A 620 -8.36 -39.10 55.03
CA ASP A 620 -9.79 -39.40 55.01
C ASP A 620 -10.52 -38.66 53.87
N ALA A 621 -11.41 -39.41 53.22
CA ALA A 621 -12.02 -39.11 51.94
C ALA A 621 -13.26 -38.21 52.05
N VAL A 622 -13.35 -37.20 51.18
CA VAL A 622 -14.63 -36.66 50.69
C VAL A 622 -14.57 -36.58 49.16
N LYS A 623 -15.41 -37.37 48.48
CA LYS A 623 -15.58 -37.38 47.02
C LYS A 623 -16.14 -36.05 46.51
N PRO A 624 -15.60 -35.49 45.42
CA PRO A 624 -16.37 -34.64 44.51
C PRO A 624 -16.73 -35.36 43.20
N ALA A 625 -17.82 -34.86 42.61
CA ALA A 625 -18.55 -35.28 41.43
C ALA A 625 -17.72 -35.25 40.12
N PRO A 626 -18.25 -35.78 38.99
CA PRO A 626 -17.44 -36.30 37.88
C PRO A 626 -16.81 -35.19 37.05
N LYS A 627 -15.56 -35.45 36.65
CA LYS A 627 -14.78 -34.66 35.69
C LYS A 627 -15.51 -34.63 34.34
N LEU A 628 -15.72 -33.42 33.80
CA LEU A 628 -15.93 -33.26 32.36
C LEU A 628 -14.72 -33.86 31.64
N GLU A 629 -14.99 -34.81 30.75
CA GLU A 629 -13.99 -35.46 29.91
C GLU A 629 -13.28 -34.42 29.05
N ALA A 630 -11.99 -34.23 29.29
CA ALA A 630 -11.12 -33.48 28.40
C ALA A 630 -10.93 -34.31 27.12
N VAL A 631 -11.64 -33.94 26.06
CA VAL A 631 -11.36 -34.41 24.71
C VAL A 631 -9.95 -33.95 24.35
N LYS A 632 -9.02 -34.90 24.20
CA LYS A 632 -7.71 -34.67 23.59
C LYS A 632 -7.95 -34.19 22.15
N ALA A 633 -7.91 -32.88 21.94
CA ALA A 633 -7.92 -32.30 20.60
C ALA A 633 -6.57 -32.58 19.94
N THR A 634 -6.59 -33.38 18.89
CA THR A 634 -5.53 -33.50 17.89
C THR A 634 -5.13 -32.10 17.46
N GLU A 635 -3.84 -31.73 17.54
CA GLU A 635 -3.38 -30.38 17.17
C GLU A 635 -3.72 -30.08 15.70
N SER A 636 -4.79 -29.33 15.49
CA SER A 636 -5.22 -28.83 14.20
C SER A 636 -4.17 -27.86 13.66
N ALA A 637 -3.79 -27.99 12.38
CA ALA A 637 -2.86 -27.07 11.73
C ALA A 637 -3.33 -25.61 11.83
N LEU A 638 -4.65 -25.37 11.84
CA LEU A 638 -5.26 -24.05 12.03
C LEU A 638 -4.96 -23.47 13.42
N LEU A 639 -5.05 -24.29 14.48
CA LEU A 639 -4.73 -23.86 15.84
C LEU A 639 -3.25 -23.47 15.97
N SER A 640 -2.35 -24.22 15.34
CA SER A 640 -0.91 -23.90 15.32
C SER A 640 -0.61 -22.58 14.59
N GLU A 641 -1.32 -22.32 13.48
CA GLU A 641 -1.23 -21.05 12.74
C GLU A 641 -1.71 -19.89 13.62
N TRP A 642 -2.85 -20.04 14.29
CA TRP A 642 -3.41 -19.01 15.16
C TRP A 642 -2.53 -18.69 16.37
N LEU A 643 -1.94 -19.72 17.00
CA LEU A 643 -1.00 -19.58 18.10
C LEU A 643 0.37 -19.01 17.66
N SER A 644 0.70 -19.01 16.36
CA SER A 644 1.93 -18.36 15.89
C SER A 644 1.79 -16.84 15.77
N SER A 645 0.56 -16.31 15.66
CA SER A 645 0.30 -14.89 15.40
C SER A 645 0.03 -14.09 16.68
N PRO A 646 0.89 -13.09 17.02
CA PRO A 646 0.66 -12.23 18.19
C PRO A 646 -0.64 -11.43 18.11
N ALA A 647 -1.07 -11.04 16.90
CA ALA A 647 -2.30 -10.28 16.69
C ALA A 647 -3.57 -11.11 16.97
N ILE A 648 -3.54 -12.39 16.59
CA ILE A 648 -4.66 -13.32 16.84
C ILE A 648 -4.77 -13.63 18.33
N LYS A 649 -3.64 -13.82 19.03
CA LYS A 649 -3.61 -13.96 20.50
C LYS A 649 -4.17 -12.72 21.22
N ALA A 650 -3.78 -11.53 20.78
CA ALA A 650 -4.26 -10.28 21.36
C ALA A 650 -5.78 -10.09 21.16
N TRP A 651 -6.32 -10.47 20.00
CA TRP A 651 -7.76 -10.47 19.76
C TRP A 651 -8.49 -11.55 20.58
N ALA A 652 -7.92 -12.74 20.71
CA ALA A 652 -8.49 -13.82 21.51
C ALA A 652 -8.59 -13.44 22.99
N ALA A 653 -7.62 -12.68 23.50
CA ALA A 653 -7.59 -12.16 24.88
C ALA A 653 -8.66 -11.09 25.21
N VAL A 654 -9.47 -10.66 24.23
CA VAL A 654 -10.60 -9.75 24.49
C VAL A 654 -11.64 -10.49 25.37
N PRO A 655 -12.14 -9.89 26.48
CA PRO A 655 -12.87 -10.59 27.54
C PRO A 655 -14.11 -11.39 27.12
N THR A 656 -14.74 -11.06 26.00
CA THR A 656 -15.90 -11.80 25.49
C THR A 656 -15.46 -13.13 24.91
N VAL A 657 -15.75 -14.26 25.56
CA VAL A 657 -15.48 -15.61 25.06
C VAL A 657 -16.55 -15.98 24.02
N ILE A 658 -16.15 -16.45 22.85
CA ILE A 658 -17.08 -16.79 21.75
C ILE A 658 -16.93 -18.22 21.22
N GLY A 659 -15.88 -18.96 21.58
CA GLY A 659 -15.63 -20.31 21.07
C GLY A 659 -16.72 -21.35 21.38
N GLY A 660 -17.50 -21.15 22.45
CA GLY A 660 -18.55 -22.07 22.90
C GLY A 660 -19.97 -21.75 22.41
N GLU A 661 -20.16 -20.64 21.69
CA GLU A 661 -21.45 -20.17 21.18
C GLU A 661 -21.69 -20.66 19.74
N ASP A 662 -22.94 -20.82 19.34
CA ASP A 662 -23.29 -21.08 17.93
C ASP A 662 -23.10 -19.78 17.13
N LEU A 663 -22.10 -19.75 16.24
CA LEU A 663 -21.73 -18.53 15.53
C LEU A 663 -22.58 -18.28 14.28
N ARG A 664 -23.45 -19.22 13.86
CA ARG A 664 -24.23 -19.12 12.61
C ARG A 664 -25.18 -17.92 12.58
N PRO A 665 -25.96 -17.59 13.64
CA PRO A 665 -26.82 -16.40 13.66
C PRO A 665 -26.01 -15.10 13.51
N TYR A 666 -24.82 -15.05 14.10
CA TYR A 666 -23.92 -13.90 14.04
C TYR A 666 -23.29 -13.72 12.65
N LEU A 667 -22.85 -14.82 12.03
CA LEU A 667 -22.31 -14.82 10.66
C LEU A 667 -23.37 -14.42 9.62
N PHE A 668 -24.62 -14.79 9.86
CA PHE A 668 -25.74 -14.43 8.99
C PHE A 668 -26.05 -12.92 9.02
N VAL A 669 -25.88 -12.28 10.17
CA VAL A 669 -26.13 -10.85 10.39
C VAL A 669 -24.92 -9.98 10.02
N ALA A 670 -23.71 -10.52 10.08
CA ALA A 670 -22.48 -9.79 9.73
C ALA A 670 -22.31 -9.50 8.22
N LYS A 671 -23.24 -9.89 7.36
CA LYS A 671 -23.03 -10.03 5.91
C LYS A 671 -23.04 -8.71 5.13
N ASP A 672 -21.99 -8.45 4.34
CA ASP A 672 -22.06 -7.58 3.15
C ASP A 672 -21.39 -8.17 1.89
N ARG A 673 -20.42 -9.12 1.94
CA ARG A 673 -19.69 -9.50 0.70
C ARG A 673 -19.21 -10.95 0.46
N LYS A 674 -19.42 -11.94 1.34
CA LYS A 674 -19.02 -13.35 1.09
C LYS A 674 -20.06 -14.36 1.57
N ASP A 675 -20.25 -15.43 0.79
CA ASP A 675 -21.14 -16.55 1.11
C ASP A 675 -20.34 -17.72 1.71
N TYR A 676 -20.35 -17.83 3.04
CA TYR A 676 -19.56 -18.84 3.78
C TYR A 676 -20.30 -20.17 3.95
N PHE A 677 -21.61 -20.20 3.69
CA PHE A 677 -22.45 -21.40 3.82
C PHE A 677 -22.51 -22.23 2.52
N GLY A 678 -21.65 -21.93 1.55
CA GLY A 678 -21.55 -22.63 0.27
C GLY A 678 -22.82 -22.57 -0.57
N ALA A 679 -22.85 -23.32 -1.68
CA ALA A 679 -23.97 -23.38 -2.62
C ALA A 679 -25.32 -23.82 -1.98
N ALA A 680 -25.30 -24.34 -0.75
CA ALA A 680 -26.52 -24.71 -0.02
C ALA A 680 -27.45 -23.51 0.26
N SER A 681 -26.91 -22.29 0.41
CA SER A 681 -27.75 -21.09 0.65
C SER A 681 -28.34 -20.52 -0.65
N VAL A 682 -27.64 -20.68 -1.79
CA VAL A 682 -28.05 -20.16 -3.11
C VAL A 682 -29.04 -21.10 -3.80
N LEU A 683 -28.88 -22.41 -3.60
CA LEU A 683 -29.68 -23.41 -4.32
C LEU A 683 -31.09 -23.55 -3.76
N GLY A 684 -31.36 -23.24 -2.49
CA GLY A 684 -32.69 -23.41 -1.90
C GLY A 684 -33.26 -24.81 -2.20
N HIS A 685 -34.34 -24.85 -2.98
CA HIS A 685 -34.99 -26.09 -3.44
C HIS A 685 -34.14 -26.96 -4.41
N LEU A 686 -33.14 -26.38 -5.08
CA LEU A 686 -32.25 -27.06 -6.04
C LEU A 686 -31.16 -27.88 -5.35
N ALA A 687 -30.94 -27.70 -4.04
CA ALA A 687 -29.91 -28.44 -3.30
C ALA A 687 -30.19 -29.96 -3.31
N ALA A 688 -31.46 -30.35 -3.20
CA ALA A 688 -31.88 -31.74 -3.30
C ALA A 688 -31.59 -32.35 -4.68
N VAL A 689 -31.74 -31.56 -5.76
CA VAL A 689 -31.44 -31.99 -7.13
C VAL A 689 -29.94 -32.20 -7.31
N VAL A 690 -29.10 -31.31 -6.74
CA VAL A 690 -27.65 -31.49 -6.76
C VAL A 690 -27.25 -32.78 -6.04
N GLU A 691 -27.79 -33.09 -4.86
CA GLU A 691 -27.50 -34.36 -4.16
C GLU A 691 -27.89 -35.59 -4.99
N GLN A 692 -29.05 -35.55 -5.67
CA GLN A 692 -29.50 -36.65 -6.52
C GLN A 692 -28.58 -36.88 -7.73
N LEU A 693 -27.95 -35.83 -8.28
CA LEU A 693 -26.99 -35.92 -9.37
C LEU A 693 -25.66 -36.59 -8.98
N PHE A 694 -25.34 -36.68 -7.68
CA PHE A 694 -24.20 -37.44 -7.16
C PHE A 694 -24.52 -38.92 -6.89
N GLY A 695 -25.75 -39.37 -7.18
CA GLY A 695 -26.17 -40.76 -7.07
C GLY A 695 -25.54 -41.71 -8.09
N GLY A 696 -25.84 -43.01 -7.98
CA GLY A 696 -25.35 -44.02 -8.93
C GLY A 696 -25.90 -43.83 -10.35
N LYS A 697 -25.16 -44.31 -11.38
CA LYS A 697 -25.46 -44.09 -12.81
C LYS A 697 -26.91 -44.37 -13.21
N PHE A 698 -27.53 -45.44 -12.69
CA PHE A 698 -28.93 -45.78 -12.98
C PHE A 698 -29.94 -44.83 -12.32
N ALA A 699 -29.66 -44.34 -11.11
CA ALA A 699 -30.52 -43.38 -10.41
C ALA A 699 -30.52 -42.03 -11.13
N VAL A 700 -29.35 -41.59 -11.59
CA VAL A 700 -29.17 -40.32 -12.30
C VAL A 700 -29.86 -40.31 -13.66
N GLN A 701 -29.86 -41.44 -14.39
CA GLN A 701 -30.57 -41.53 -15.68
C GLN A 701 -32.09 -41.35 -15.55
N GLY A 702 -32.68 -41.74 -14.42
CA GLY A 702 -34.10 -41.55 -14.13
C GLY A 702 -34.51 -40.08 -13.96
N LEU A 703 -33.56 -39.18 -13.70
CA LEU A 703 -33.83 -37.75 -13.46
C LEU A 703 -33.92 -36.92 -14.75
N GLU A 704 -33.66 -37.48 -15.93
CA GLU A 704 -33.60 -36.73 -17.19
C GLU A 704 -34.90 -35.95 -17.48
N ALA A 705 -36.06 -36.53 -17.16
CA ALA A 705 -37.36 -35.90 -17.36
C ALA A 705 -37.60 -34.69 -16.44
N ASP A 706 -37.13 -34.76 -15.20
CA ASP A 706 -37.27 -33.69 -14.21
C ASP A 706 -36.26 -32.57 -14.46
N LEU A 707 -35.04 -32.91 -14.86
CA LEU A 707 -34.01 -31.92 -15.21
C LEU A 707 -34.42 -31.06 -16.42
N LYS A 708 -35.12 -31.62 -17.41
CA LYS A 708 -35.66 -30.86 -18.56
C LYS A 708 -36.66 -29.77 -18.18
N ARG A 709 -37.28 -29.86 -17.00
CA ARG A 709 -38.27 -28.88 -16.52
C ARG A 709 -37.64 -27.65 -15.87
N LEU A 710 -36.34 -27.70 -15.57
CA LEU A 710 -35.61 -26.61 -14.91
C LEU A 710 -35.38 -25.44 -15.85
N ALA A 711 -35.37 -24.22 -15.31
CA ALA A 711 -35.09 -23.03 -16.09
C ALA A 711 -33.58 -22.93 -16.44
N PRO A 712 -33.19 -22.27 -17.54
CA PRO A 712 -31.79 -22.07 -17.91
C PRO A 712 -30.87 -21.50 -16.81
N PRO A 713 -31.26 -20.48 -16.01
CA PRO A 713 -30.40 -19.96 -14.95
C PRO A 713 -30.22 -20.94 -13.79
N GLU A 714 -31.24 -21.72 -13.45
CA GLU A 714 -31.19 -22.75 -12.40
C GLU A 714 -30.27 -23.90 -12.82
N THR A 715 -30.33 -24.28 -14.09
CA THR A 715 -29.50 -25.34 -14.67
C THR A 715 -28.02 -24.94 -14.68
N ALA A 716 -27.70 -23.68 -14.98
CA ALA A 716 -26.34 -23.16 -14.88
C ALA A 716 -25.81 -23.15 -13.42
N GLN A 717 -26.67 -22.81 -12.45
CA GLN A 717 -26.32 -22.87 -11.03
C GLN A 717 -26.05 -24.30 -10.55
N ILE A 718 -26.88 -25.26 -10.98
CA ILE A 718 -26.68 -26.68 -10.69
C ILE A 718 -25.37 -27.17 -11.32
N PHE A 719 -25.11 -26.79 -12.58
CA PHE A 719 -23.89 -27.18 -13.28
C PHE A 719 -22.63 -26.70 -12.53
N GLU A 720 -22.57 -25.43 -12.13
CA GLU A 720 -21.43 -24.88 -11.38
C GLU A 720 -21.31 -25.48 -9.97
N ALA A 721 -22.42 -25.82 -9.31
CA ALA A 721 -22.41 -26.49 -8.01
C ALA A 721 -21.87 -27.92 -8.10
N VAL A 722 -22.30 -28.70 -9.10
CA VAL A 722 -21.81 -30.07 -9.33
C VAL A 722 -20.34 -30.03 -9.76
N ARG A 723 -19.97 -29.13 -10.67
CA ARG A 723 -18.58 -28.89 -11.08
C ARG A 723 -17.69 -28.55 -9.89
N GLY A 724 -18.09 -27.59 -9.05
CA GLY A 724 -17.31 -27.14 -7.90
C GLY A 724 -17.03 -28.28 -6.91
N ARG A 725 -18.00 -29.16 -6.67
CA ARG A 725 -17.83 -30.35 -5.82
C ARG A 725 -16.90 -31.40 -6.45
N ILE A 726 -16.98 -31.61 -7.76
CA ILE A 726 -16.07 -32.54 -8.46
C ILE A 726 -14.62 -32.03 -8.43
N VAL A 727 -14.41 -30.73 -8.68
CA VAL A 727 -13.07 -30.11 -8.66
C VAL A 727 -12.49 -30.06 -7.24
N GLY A 728 -13.34 -29.97 -6.22
CA GLY A 728 -12.92 -30.03 -4.81
C GLY A 728 -12.52 -31.43 -4.31
N GLY A 729 -12.61 -32.47 -5.13
CA GLY A 729 -12.17 -33.83 -4.80
C GLY A 729 -10.67 -34.05 -5.03
N ASP A 730 -10.06 -34.97 -4.27
CA ASP A 730 -8.61 -35.18 -4.24
C ASP A 730 -8.04 -36.14 -5.32
N SER A 731 -8.89 -36.86 -6.07
CA SER A 731 -8.45 -37.82 -7.12
C SER A 731 -9.33 -37.77 -8.38
N PHE A 732 -8.67 -37.74 -9.55
CA PHE A 732 -9.29 -37.76 -10.88
C PHE A 732 -8.89 -39.01 -11.71
N ASP A 733 -8.23 -39.99 -11.07
CA ASP A 733 -7.74 -41.21 -11.71
C ASP A 733 -8.90 -42.16 -12.07
N THR A 734 -9.99 -42.10 -11.31
CA THR A 734 -11.25 -42.81 -11.55
C THR A 734 -12.40 -41.83 -11.76
N GLU A 735 -13.47 -42.27 -12.40
CA GLU A 735 -14.66 -41.43 -12.63
C GLU A 735 -15.24 -40.92 -11.30
N PRO A 736 -15.26 -39.59 -11.06
CA PRO A 736 -15.74 -39.05 -9.79
C PRO A 736 -17.28 -39.14 -9.70
N PRO A 737 -17.84 -39.30 -8.49
CA PRO A 737 -19.27 -39.16 -8.27
C PRO A 737 -19.77 -37.81 -8.81
N GLY A 738 -20.86 -37.81 -9.58
CA GLY A 738 -21.39 -36.60 -10.22
C GLY A 738 -21.00 -36.40 -11.69
N ALA A 739 -19.96 -37.08 -12.22
CA ALA A 739 -19.60 -36.99 -13.64
C ALA A 739 -20.74 -37.50 -14.56
N ALA A 740 -21.35 -38.64 -14.21
CA ALA A 740 -22.55 -39.13 -14.88
C ALA A 740 -23.75 -38.17 -14.71
N GLY A 741 -23.83 -37.45 -13.58
CA GLY A 741 -24.79 -36.38 -13.34
C GLY A 741 -24.67 -35.23 -14.33
N LEU A 742 -23.45 -34.74 -14.55
CA LEU A 742 -23.18 -33.71 -15.56
C LEU A 742 -23.56 -34.17 -16.97
N ALA A 743 -23.28 -35.43 -17.32
CA ALA A 743 -23.66 -35.98 -18.62
C ALA A 743 -25.18 -35.94 -18.84
N VAL A 744 -25.98 -36.31 -17.84
CA VAL A 744 -27.45 -36.27 -17.93
C VAL A 744 -27.98 -34.84 -17.91
N LEU A 745 -27.40 -33.94 -17.11
CA LEU A 745 -27.77 -32.53 -17.06
C LEU A 745 -27.56 -31.83 -18.41
N VAL A 746 -26.40 -32.02 -19.04
CA VAL A 746 -26.06 -31.42 -20.33
C VAL A 746 -26.86 -32.08 -21.47
N LYS A 747 -27.22 -33.37 -21.34
CA LYS A 747 -28.16 -34.04 -22.27
C LYS A 747 -29.57 -33.44 -22.18
N ALA A 748 -30.03 -33.08 -20.98
CA ALA A 748 -31.31 -32.41 -20.77
C ALA A 748 -31.28 -30.95 -21.29
N HIS A 749 -30.15 -30.26 -21.13
CA HIS A 749 -29.96 -28.86 -21.54
C HIS A 749 -28.72 -28.68 -22.43
N PRO A 750 -28.88 -28.76 -23.76
CA PRO A 750 -27.78 -28.67 -24.72
C PRO A 750 -26.95 -27.37 -24.67
N THR A 751 -27.48 -26.29 -24.09
CA THR A 751 -26.78 -25.00 -23.96
C THR A 751 -25.52 -25.07 -23.08
N LEU A 752 -25.39 -26.11 -22.25
CA LEU A 752 -24.25 -26.30 -21.34
C LEU A 752 -23.10 -27.12 -21.96
N GLN A 753 -23.19 -27.51 -23.24
CA GLN A 753 -22.14 -28.31 -23.89
C GLN A 753 -20.79 -27.58 -23.94
N SER A 754 -20.77 -26.26 -24.15
CA SER A 754 -19.54 -25.47 -24.09
C SER A 754 -18.94 -25.46 -22.68
N SER A 755 -19.77 -25.24 -21.66
CA SER A 755 -19.36 -25.26 -20.25
C SER A 755 -18.82 -26.62 -19.81
N LEU A 756 -19.36 -27.72 -20.35
CA LEU A 756 -18.84 -29.07 -20.14
C LEU A 756 -17.43 -29.24 -20.72
N VAL A 757 -17.19 -28.73 -21.93
CA VAL A 757 -15.86 -28.78 -22.56
C VAL A 757 -14.87 -27.91 -21.79
N ASP A 758 -15.27 -26.72 -21.33
CA ASP A 758 -14.44 -25.83 -20.50
C ASP A 758 -14.07 -26.50 -19.16
N PHE A 759 -15.01 -27.24 -18.56
CA PHE A 759 -14.76 -28.03 -17.35
C PHE A 759 -13.71 -29.12 -17.60
N LEU A 760 -13.87 -29.90 -18.67
CA LEU A 760 -12.92 -30.98 -19.01
C LEU A 760 -11.52 -30.44 -19.34
N GLU A 761 -11.44 -29.26 -19.97
CA GLU A 761 -10.17 -28.57 -20.25
C GLU A 761 -9.46 -28.08 -18.98
N ALA A 762 -10.21 -27.71 -17.94
CA ALA A 762 -9.69 -27.18 -16.69
C ALA A 762 -9.16 -28.26 -15.72
N LEU A 763 -9.38 -29.55 -15.99
CA LEU A 763 -8.93 -30.64 -15.12
C LEU A 763 -7.39 -30.85 -15.19
N PRO A 764 -6.74 -31.23 -14.07
CA PRO A 764 -5.28 -31.36 -14.00
C PRO A 764 -4.77 -32.54 -14.84
N ARG A 765 -4.02 -32.22 -15.90
CA ARG A 765 -3.51 -33.15 -16.94
C ARG A 765 -2.70 -34.33 -16.41
N ASP A 766 -1.98 -34.13 -15.31
CA ASP A 766 -1.02 -35.09 -14.78
C ASP A 766 -1.66 -36.21 -13.94
N ARG A 767 -2.94 -36.05 -13.55
CA ARG A 767 -3.67 -36.99 -12.66
C ARG A 767 -5.02 -37.43 -13.25
N LEU A 768 -5.15 -37.37 -14.58
CA LEU A 768 -6.40 -37.64 -15.28
C LEU A 768 -6.50 -39.12 -15.72
N GLY A 769 -7.56 -39.78 -15.27
CA GLY A 769 -7.90 -41.15 -15.66
C GLY A 769 -8.58 -41.27 -17.04
N PRO A 770 -8.73 -42.49 -17.58
CA PRO A 770 -9.28 -42.73 -18.92
C PRO A 770 -10.78 -42.40 -19.07
N TRP A 771 -11.49 -42.17 -17.97
CA TRP A 771 -12.94 -41.88 -17.98
C TRP A 771 -13.29 -40.59 -18.71
N VAL A 772 -12.39 -39.58 -18.74
CA VAL A 772 -12.66 -38.31 -19.44
C VAL A 772 -12.74 -38.45 -20.96
N CYS A 773 -12.18 -39.52 -21.52
CA CYS A 773 -12.17 -39.74 -22.96
C CYS A 773 -13.49 -40.31 -23.50
N GLY A 774 -14.34 -40.91 -22.65
CA GLY A 774 -15.55 -41.63 -23.06
C GLY A 774 -16.78 -41.27 -22.25
N GLY A 775 -17.97 -41.58 -22.77
CA GLY A 775 -19.25 -41.30 -22.09
C GLY A 775 -19.93 -39.98 -22.48
N TRP A 776 -19.28 -39.13 -23.28
CA TRP A 776 -19.80 -37.82 -23.72
C TRP A 776 -20.44 -37.84 -25.12
N GLU A 777 -20.36 -38.96 -25.84
CA GLU A 777 -20.77 -39.08 -27.26
C GLU A 777 -22.27 -38.88 -27.49
N GLY A 778 -23.10 -39.17 -26.48
CA GLY A 778 -24.54 -38.90 -26.52
C GLY A 778 -24.95 -37.48 -26.11
N VAL A 779 -23.99 -36.69 -25.61
CA VAL A 779 -24.19 -35.39 -24.95
C VAL A 779 -23.66 -34.24 -25.81
N LEU A 780 -22.47 -34.38 -26.38
CA LEU A 780 -21.86 -33.41 -27.28
C LEU A 780 -22.39 -33.62 -28.70
N LYS A 781 -23.35 -32.79 -29.10
CA LYS A 781 -23.98 -32.81 -30.44
C LYS A 781 -23.75 -31.52 -31.22
N ASP A 782 -23.33 -30.45 -30.55
CA ASP A 782 -22.99 -29.19 -31.19
C ASP A 782 -21.66 -29.31 -31.95
N GLY A 783 -21.58 -28.70 -33.13
CA GLY A 783 -20.44 -28.81 -34.03
C GLY A 783 -19.17 -28.20 -33.44
N ASP A 784 -19.29 -27.05 -32.76
CA ASP A 784 -18.15 -26.37 -32.13
C ASP A 784 -17.66 -27.14 -30.89
N ALA A 785 -18.57 -27.52 -30.00
CA ALA A 785 -18.24 -28.31 -28.81
C ALA A 785 -17.59 -29.66 -29.16
N THR A 786 -18.05 -30.32 -30.23
CA THR A 786 -17.45 -31.58 -30.72
C THR A 786 -16.02 -31.36 -31.24
N GLN A 787 -15.79 -30.31 -32.04
CA GLN A 787 -14.45 -29.98 -32.54
C GLN A 787 -13.48 -29.58 -31.41
N ARG A 788 -13.96 -28.88 -30.38
CA ARG A 788 -13.14 -28.54 -29.20
C ARG A 788 -12.80 -29.78 -28.39
N PHE A 789 -13.74 -30.70 -28.20
CA PHE A 789 -13.47 -31.97 -27.52
C PHE A 789 -12.52 -32.87 -28.30
N ASP A 790 -12.63 -32.93 -29.64
CA ASP A 790 -11.68 -33.69 -30.48
C ASP A 790 -10.26 -33.11 -30.40
N ARG A 791 -10.11 -31.78 -30.30
CA ARG A 791 -8.82 -31.13 -30.01
C ARG A 791 -8.28 -31.53 -28.64
N LEU A 792 -9.11 -31.60 -27.61
CA LEU A 792 -8.70 -32.07 -26.28
C LEU A 792 -8.22 -33.53 -26.32
N LEU A 793 -8.95 -34.42 -27.01
CA LEU A 793 -8.52 -35.81 -27.20
C LEU A 793 -7.17 -35.91 -27.92
N GLN A 794 -6.91 -35.08 -28.95
CA GLN A 794 -5.62 -35.03 -29.64
C GLN A 794 -4.48 -34.59 -28.72
N THR A 795 -4.72 -33.59 -27.86
CA THR A 795 -3.76 -33.11 -26.86
C THR A 795 -3.46 -34.20 -25.84
N TRP A 796 -4.50 -34.85 -25.28
CA TRP A 796 -4.33 -35.94 -24.32
C TRP A 796 -3.63 -37.17 -24.92
N GLY A 797 -3.83 -37.45 -26.21
CA GLY A 797 -3.09 -38.48 -26.95
C GLY A 797 -1.59 -38.22 -27.09
N LYS A 798 -1.15 -36.95 -27.06
CA LYS A 798 0.27 -36.55 -27.18
C LYS A 798 0.95 -36.35 -25.83
N GLU A 799 0.25 -35.75 -24.87
CA GLU A 799 0.87 -35.18 -23.66
C GLU A 799 0.38 -35.82 -22.34
N GLY A 800 -0.65 -36.68 -22.36
CA GLY A 800 -1.20 -37.32 -21.15
C GLY A 800 -0.36 -38.45 -20.54
N GLY A 801 -0.78 -38.94 -19.37
CA GLY A 801 -0.27 -40.19 -18.77
C GLY A 801 -0.51 -41.42 -19.66
N ALA A 802 0.21 -42.51 -19.42
CA ALA A 802 0.21 -43.69 -20.30
C ALA A 802 -1.20 -44.28 -20.56
N MET A 803 -2.05 -44.37 -19.53
CA MET A 803 -3.43 -44.85 -19.66
C MET A 803 -4.33 -43.85 -20.41
N LEU A 804 -4.17 -42.55 -20.13
CA LEU A 804 -4.93 -41.47 -20.79
C LEU A 804 -4.59 -41.39 -22.30
N LYS A 805 -3.31 -41.54 -22.65
CA LYS A 805 -2.84 -41.60 -24.05
C LYS A 805 -3.47 -42.76 -24.82
N ALA A 806 -3.48 -43.95 -24.21
CA ALA A 806 -4.05 -45.15 -24.82
C ALA A 806 -5.57 -44.98 -25.04
N ALA A 807 -6.29 -44.47 -24.04
CA ALA A 807 -7.74 -44.23 -24.11
C ALA A 807 -8.10 -43.14 -25.14
N ALA A 808 -7.43 -41.99 -25.12
CA ALA A 808 -7.67 -40.89 -26.05
C ALA A 808 -7.39 -41.29 -27.52
N THR A 809 -6.30 -42.02 -27.75
CA THR A 809 -5.96 -42.55 -29.09
C THR A 809 -6.98 -43.59 -29.56
N GLY A 810 -7.46 -44.44 -28.65
CA GLY A 810 -8.54 -45.40 -28.92
C GLY A 810 -9.83 -44.70 -29.36
N VAL A 811 -10.30 -43.72 -28.60
CA VAL A 811 -11.53 -42.97 -28.92
C VAL A 811 -11.39 -42.20 -30.23
N LEU A 812 -10.24 -41.55 -30.49
CA LEU A 812 -9.98 -40.88 -31.77
C LEU A 812 -10.05 -41.84 -32.97
N ARG A 813 -9.50 -43.06 -32.85
CA ARG A 813 -9.61 -44.09 -33.91
C ARG A 813 -11.05 -44.50 -34.17
N THR A 814 -11.85 -44.66 -33.11
CA THR A 814 -13.27 -45.02 -33.23
C THR A 814 -14.09 -43.90 -33.88
N ARG A 815 -13.79 -42.63 -33.56
CA ARG A 815 -14.47 -41.45 -34.10
C ARG A 815 -14.07 -41.09 -35.53
N GLN A 816 -12.84 -41.40 -35.94
CA GLN A 816 -12.35 -41.17 -37.31
C GLN A 816 -12.78 -42.25 -38.31
N GLY A 817 -13.44 -43.32 -37.84
CA GLY A 817 -13.90 -44.44 -38.65
C GLY A 817 -12.76 -45.39 -39.03
N ALA A 818 -13.03 -46.69 -38.93
CA ALA A 818 -12.15 -47.72 -39.46
C ALA A 818 -11.80 -47.43 -40.93
N ARG A 819 -10.51 -47.25 -41.20
CA ARG A 819 -9.89 -47.54 -42.48
C ARG A 819 -8.78 -48.55 -42.25
#